data_AF-A0A4R8VFE7-F1
#
_entry.id   AF-A0A4R8VFE7-F1
#
_cell.length_a   1.000
_cell.length_b   1.000
_cell.length_c   1.000
_cell.angle_alpha   90.00
_cell.angle_beta   90.00
_cell.angle_gamma   90.00
#
_symmetry.space_group_name_H-M   'P 1'
#
loop_
_entity.id
_entity.type
_entity.pdbx_description
1 polymer ?
#
loop_
_entity_poly.entity_id
_entity_poly.type
_entity_poly.pdbx_seq_one_letter_code
_entity_poly.pdbx_strand_id
1 'polypeptide(L)'
;MTNRTAAELVARSNRLGSDPKVTNFAGGNTSAKGTDTDPVTGEPVELIWIKGSGGDLGTLAASGLAVLRVDRFRALQHVYPGVEREDEMVGAFDYCLHGTNGATPSIDTSMHALVDAQHVDHLHPDSGIAIATATDGEALTKKIFGSKVLWVPWRRPGFQLGLDIAVLQKQNPDAIGCILGGHGITAWGETSTTCEANSRWIIDTAQAYIDAMGSKTPFGAAVAENTALPQHERRAKAAALVATIRGIASQDKPMVGHFTDDPRVLEFLGSANAAKLAALGTSCPDHFLRTKVKPMLLDLPAGASVAASIERLKTLHEAYRVDYTAYYDKHAASDSPAMRGADPAIVLVPGVGMFSYGATKQVARVAGEFYLNAINVMRGAEALSTYSPISDAEKFRIEYWALEEAKLQRIPKPKSHQGRIALVTGAASGIGKAIATRLAADGACVVVADLDLEKAQAAAAELGSVDVAIGVAVDVSDADAVKAAVDATLMAFGGLDLVVNNAGLSIARSLLETTETEWDLLHNVMSKGSFLVSRAAASALIEQGMGGDIVYISSKNSIFAGPDNIAYSAAKADQSHQVRLLAAELGGYGIRVNGINPDGVVRGSGIFASGWGANRAKTYGVSEENLGQFYADRTILKREVIPENVADAVWVLTGPALSRTTGVHIPVDSGVAAAFLR
;
A
#
# COMPACT_ATOMS: atom_id res chain seq x y z
N MET A 1 -21.39 -19.58 -23.25
CA MET A 1 -20.97 -18.57 -24.24
C MET A 1 -21.15 -17.22 -23.57
N THR A 2 -20.17 -16.32 -23.66
CA THR A 2 -20.25 -15.00 -23.03
C THR A 2 -21.25 -14.13 -23.79
N ASN A 3 -22.25 -13.57 -23.10
CA ASN A 3 -23.22 -12.65 -23.70
C ASN A 3 -22.48 -11.48 -24.37
N ARG A 4 -22.86 -11.12 -25.60
CA ARG A 4 -22.18 -10.07 -26.40
C ARG A 4 -22.18 -8.73 -25.67
N THR A 5 -23.30 -8.35 -25.06
CA THR A 5 -23.45 -7.10 -24.30
C THR A 5 -22.47 -7.04 -23.13
N ALA A 6 -22.34 -8.14 -22.39
CA ALA A 6 -21.38 -8.24 -21.30
C ALA A 6 -19.92 -8.15 -21.77
N ALA A 7 -19.59 -8.75 -22.93
CA ALA A 7 -18.25 -8.66 -23.50
C ALA A 7 -17.91 -7.23 -23.95
N GLU A 8 -18.84 -6.52 -24.60
CA GLU A 8 -18.67 -5.12 -25.01
C GLU A 8 -18.54 -4.18 -23.80
N LEU A 9 -19.27 -4.46 -22.71
CA LEU A 9 -19.14 -3.75 -21.43
C LEU A 9 -17.75 -3.91 -20.82
N VAL A 10 -17.25 -5.16 -20.71
CA VAL A 10 -15.92 -5.43 -20.14
C VAL A 10 -14.83 -4.70 -20.94
N ALA A 11 -14.91 -4.76 -22.28
CA ALA A 11 -13.95 -4.08 -23.14
C ALA A 11 -13.99 -2.55 -22.97
N ARG A 12 -15.19 -1.94 -22.86
CA ARG A 12 -15.34 -0.50 -22.57
C ARG A 12 -14.77 -0.15 -21.20
N SER A 13 -15.10 -0.94 -20.19
CA SER A 13 -14.65 -0.74 -18.81
C SER A 13 -13.13 -0.72 -18.72
N ASN A 14 -12.46 -1.69 -19.34
CA ASN A 14 -11.00 -1.76 -19.33
C ASN A 14 -10.35 -0.56 -20.04
N ARG A 15 -10.92 -0.09 -21.16
CA ARG A 15 -10.42 1.11 -21.86
C ARG A 15 -10.60 2.38 -21.04
N LEU A 16 -11.76 2.57 -20.40
CA LEU A 16 -12.03 3.71 -19.53
C LEU A 16 -11.14 3.67 -18.29
N GLY A 17 -11.06 2.52 -17.62
CA GLY A 17 -10.27 2.34 -16.40
C GLY A 17 -8.75 2.32 -16.59
N SER A 18 -8.27 2.12 -17.82
CA SER A 18 -6.83 2.23 -18.13
C SER A 18 -6.33 3.67 -18.23
N ASP A 19 -7.22 4.66 -18.27
CA ASP A 19 -6.88 6.07 -18.37
C ASP A 19 -7.16 6.80 -17.04
N PRO A 20 -6.13 7.17 -16.27
CA PRO A 20 -6.29 7.86 -14.99
C PRO A 20 -6.97 9.23 -15.09
N LYS A 21 -7.09 9.81 -16.30
CA LYS A 21 -7.86 11.06 -16.49
C LYS A 21 -9.36 10.84 -16.46
N VAL A 22 -9.80 9.60 -16.70
CA VAL A 22 -11.21 9.22 -16.83
C VAL A 22 -11.79 8.78 -15.49
N THR A 23 -11.04 7.99 -14.73
CA THR A 23 -11.50 7.50 -13.42
C THR A 23 -10.32 7.10 -12.54
N ASN A 24 -10.55 7.12 -11.22
CA ASN A 24 -9.57 6.74 -10.22
C ASN A 24 -9.45 5.20 -10.11
N PHE A 25 -8.33 4.70 -9.58
CA PHE A 25 -8.16 3.27 -9.27
C PHE A 25 -9.29 2.76 -8.38
N ALA A 26 -9.92 1.64 -8.76
CA ALA A 26 -11.07 1.07 -8.06
C ALA A 26 -12.32 1.98 -7.93
N GLY A 27 -12.33 3.16 -8.58
CA GLY A 27 -13.45 4.09 -8.65
C GLY A 27 -14.22 4.00 -9.97
N GLY A 28 -15.42 4.57 -9.99
CA GLY A 28 -16.35 4.54 -11.12
C GLY A 28 -17.05 3.19 -11.33
N ASN A 29 -18.19 3.22 -12.01
CA ASN A 29 -19.06 2.08 -12.32
C ASN A 29 -19.53 2.13 -13.77
N THR A 30 -19.59 0.99 -14.44
CA THR A 30 -20.07 0.88 -15.83
C THR A 30 -21.14 -0.21 -15.91
N SER A 31 -22.13 -0.01 -16.77
CA SER A 31 -23.18 -1.01 -17.01
C SER A 31 -23.63 -1.11 -18.46
N ALA A 32 -24.27 -2.23 -18.76
CA ALA A 32 -24.97 -2.48 -20.00
C ALA A 32 -26.23 -3.30 -19.73
N LYS A 33 -27.36 -2.87 -20.28
CA LYS A 33 -28.61 -3.61 -20.33
C LYS A 33 -28.69 -4.39 -21.65
N GLY A 34 -29.34 -5.53 -21.62
CA GLY A 34 -29.53 -6.38 -22.80
C GLY A 34 -30.36 -7.61 -22.48
N THR A 35 -30.57 -8.46 -23.47
CA THR A 35 -31.38 -9.67 -23.31
C THR A 35 -30.51 -10.91 -23.19
N ASP A 36 -30.92 -11.84 -22.32
CA ASP A 36 -30.39 -13.20 -22.26
C ASP A 36 -31.56 -14.20 -22.09
N THR A 37 -31.28 -15.50 -22.11
CA THR A 37 -32.30 -16.54 -21.86
C THR A 37 -32.37 -16.85 -20.37
N ASP A 38 -33.56 -16.74 -19.77
CA ASP A 38 -33.77 -17.16 -18.39
C ASP A 38 -33.63 -18.70 -18.31
N PRO A 39 -32.70 -19.24 -17.51
CA PRO A 39 -32.44 -20.67 -17.47
C PRO A 39 -33.57 -21.48 -16.82
N VAL A 40 -34.50 -20.81 -16.12
CA VAL A 40 -35.66 -21.45 -15.46
C VAL A 40 -36.84 -21.51 -16.41
N THR A 41 -37.12 -20.43 -17.15
CA THR A 41 -38.32 -20.35 -18.00
C THR A 41 -38.04 -20.65 -19.48
N GLY A 42 -36.79 -20.50 -19.93
CA GLY A 42 -36.41 -20.57 -21.35
C GLY A 42 -36.79 -19.33 -22.17
N GLU A 43 -37.39 -18.32 -21.53
CA GLU A 43 -37.85 -17.09 -22.19
C GLU A 43 -36.77 -16.00 -22.20
N PRO A 44 -36.80 -15.06 -23.16
CA PRO A 44 -35.96 -13.89 -23.13
C PRO A 44 -36.23 -13.05 -21.87
N VAL A 45 -35.17 -12.67 -21.17
CA VAL A 45 -35.20 -11.80 -19.99
C VAL A 45 -34.26 -10.61 -20.17
N GLU A 46 -34.71 -9.42 -19.77
CA GLU A 46 -33.87 -8.23 -19.77
C GLU A 46 -33.01 -8.20 -18.50
N LEU A 47 -31.69 -8.17 -18.71
CA LEU A 47 -30.68 -8.16 -17.66
C LEU A 47 -29.85 -6.88 -17.74
N ILE A 48 -29.32 -6.48 -16.59
CA ILE A 48 -28.24 -5.50 -16.49
C ILE A 48 -26.98 -6.19 -15.99
N TRP A 49 -25.90 -6.04 -16.74
CA TRP A 49 -24.54 -6.33 -16.30
C TRP A 49 -23.93 -5.03 -15.79
N ILE A 50 -23.42 -5.02 -14.57
CA ILE A 50 -22.77 -3.86 -13.95
C ILE A 50 -21.49 -4.29 -13.24
N LYS A 51 -20.46 -3.45 -13.27
CA LYS A 51 -19.27 -3.64 -12.42
C LYS A 51 -19.69 -3.80 -10.95
N GLY A 52 -19.32 -4.93 -10.35
CA GLY A 52 -19.61 -5.20 -8.95
C GLY A 52 -18.84 -4.30 -7.97
N SER A 53 -19.25 -4.34 -6.71
CA SER A 53 -18.60 -3.61 -5.63
C SER A 53 -17.13 -4.04 -5.47
N GLY A 54 -16.22 -3.06 -5.32
CA GLY A 54 -14.80 -3.29 -5.03
C GLY A 54 -13.91 -3.71 -6.21
N GLY A 55 -14.48 -3.93 -7.40
CA GLY A 55 -13.71 -4.21 -8.61
C GLY A 55 -13.10 -2.96 -9.26
N ASP A 56 -11.95 -3.12 -9.91
CA ASP A 56 -11.28 -2.09 -10.71
C ASP A 56 -11.73 -2.14 -12.18
N LEU A 57 -12.01 -0.98 -12.77
CA LEU A 57 -12.49 -0.89 -14.15
C LEU A 57 -11.43 -1.30 -15.16
N GLY A 58 -10.16 -0.96 -14.93
CA GLY A 58 -9.07 -1.21 -15.87
C GLY A 58 -8.73 -2.70 -16.02
N THR A 59 -9.07 -3.50 -15.01
CA THR A 59 -8.79 -4.94 -14.93
C THR A 59 -10.06 -5.79 -14.82
N LEU A 60 -11.23 -5.23 -15.15
CA LEU A 60 -12.51 -5.90 -15.01
C LEU A 60 -12.57 -7.17 -15.87
N ALA A 61 -13.02 -8.25 -15.25
CA ALA A 61 -13.36 -9.52 -15.90
C ALA A 61 -14.86 -9.81 -15.75
N ALA A 62 -15.39 -10.74 -16.55
CA ALA A 62 -16.81 -11.11 -16.50
C ALA A 62 -17.26 -11.60 -15.10
N SER A 63 -16.38 -12.25 -14.34
CA SER A 63 -16.64 -12.67 -12.96
C SER A 63 -16.80 -11.50 -11.98
N GLY A 64 -16.30 -10.31 -12.33
CA GLY A 64 -16.44 -9.07 -11.58
C GLY A 64 -17.76 -8.33 -11.85
N LEU A 65 -18.65 -8.87 -12.69
CA LEU A 65 -19.95 -8.28 -12.97
C LEU A 65 -21.01 -8.80 -12.00
N ALA A 66 -21.86 -7.91 -11.50
CA ALA A 66 -23.15 -8.26 -10.94
C ALA A 66 -24.18 -8.30 -12.09
N VAL A 67 -25.03 -9.31 -12.09
CA VAL A 67 -26.06 -9.50 -13.13
C VAL A 67 -27.42 -9.48 -12.47
N LEU A 68 -28.27 -8.52 -12.84
CA LEU A 68 -29.58 -8.30 -12.22
C LEU A 68 -30.69 -8.26 -13.26
N ARG A 69 -31.88 -8.69 -12.88
CA ARG A 69 -33.12 -8.54 -13.67
C ARG A 69 -33.61 -7.10 -13.61
N VAL A 70 -33.74 -6.47 -14.78
CA VAL A 70 -34.12 -5.05 -14.89
C VAL A 70 -35.55 -4.81 -14.40
N ASP A 71 -36.48 -5.71 -14.73
CA ASP A 71 -37.88 -5.62 -14.30
C ASP A 71 -38.02 -5.69 -12.77
N ARG A 72 -37.29 -6.62 -12.12
CA ARG A 72 -37.28 -6.74 -10.66
C ARG A 72 -36.65 -5.52 -10.00
N PHE A 73 -35.53 -5.05 -10.53
CA PHE A 73 -34.86 -3.88 -9.98
C PHE A 73 -35.74 -2.62 -10.08
N ARG A 74 -36.41 -2.42 -11.21
CA ARG A 74 -37.35 -1.30 -11.39
C ARG A 74 -38.56 -1.41 -10.46
N ALA A 75 -39.02 -2.62 -10.13
CA ALA A 75 -40.09 -2.85 -9.17
C ALA A 75 -39.73 -2.48 -7.72
N LEU A 76 -38.43 -2.35 -7.39
CA LEU A 76 -37.99 -1.89 -6.07
C LEU A 76 -38.50 -0.48 -5.72
N GLN A 77 -38.88 0.33 -6.72
CA GLN A 77 -39.52 1.63 -6.51
C GLN A 77 -40.81 1.53 -5.69
N HIS A 78 -41.54 0.41 -5.79
CA HIS A 78 -42.80 0.22 -5.06
C HIS A 78 -42.60 -0.04 -3.55
N VAL A 79 -41.39 -0.42 -3.15
CA VAL A 79 -41.04 -0.75 -1.77
C VAL A 79 -39.96 0.18 -1.21
N TYR A 80 -39.58 1.21 -1.97
CA TYR A 80 -38.57 2.18 -1.54
C TYR A 80 -39.08 2.99 -0.33
N PRO A 81 -38.42 2.90 0.84
CA PRO A 81 -38.94 3.48 2.08
C PRO A 81 -38.65 4.99 2.24
N GLY A 82 -37.96 5.61 1.28
CA GLY A 82 -37.53 7.01 1.34
C GLY A 82 -36.07 7.18 1.78
N VAL A 83 -35.57 8.42 1.70
CA VAL A 83 -34.14 8.77 1.87
C VAL A 83 -33.59 8.35 3.23
N GLU A 84 -34.35 8.55 4.30
CA GLU A 84 -33.93 8.23 5.68
C GLU A 84 -33.66 6.73 5.90
N ARG A 85 -34.21 5.86 5.05
CA ARG A 85 -34.12 4.40 5.15
C ARG A 85 -33.56 3.76 3.88
N GLU A 86 -32.90 4.55 3.02
CA GLU A 86 -32.44 4.06 1.71
C GLU A 86 -31.38 2.97 1.81
N ASP A 87 -30.62 2.91 2.91
CA ASP A 87 -29.61 1.89 3.15
C ASP A 87 -30.23 0.47 3.20
N GLU A 88 -31.52 0.34 3.51
CA GLU A 88 -32.27 -0.92 3.45
C GLU A 88 -32.37 -1.47 2.02
N MET A 89 -32.27 -0.62 1.00
CA MET A 89 -32.38 -1.03 -0.40
C MET A 89 -31.23 -1.92 -0.86
N VAL A 90 -30.07 -1.86 -0.19
CA VAL A 90 -28.91 -2.65 -0.63
C VAL A 90 -29.16 -4.14 -0.48
N GLY A 91 -29.79 -4.55 0.63
CA GLY A 91 -30.22 -5.94 0.81
C GLY A 91 -31.29 -6.36 -0.20
N ALA A 92 -32.08 -5.41 -0.71
CA ALA A 92 -33.10 -5.69 -1.72
C ALA A 92 -32.50 -6.02 -3.10
N PHE A 93 -31.27 -5.56 -3.40
CA PHE A 93 -30.60 -5.84 -4.68
C PHE A 93 -30.32 -7.34 -4.88
N ASP A 94 -30.08 -8.07 -3.79
CA ASP A 94 -29.82 -9.52 -3.84
C ASP A 94 -31.03 -10.30 -4.40
N TYR A 95 -32.25 -9.82 -4.18
CA TYR A 95 -33.47 -10.42 -4.74
C TYR A 95 -33.69 -10.13 -6.23
N CYS A 96 -32.88 -9.23 -6.78
CA CYS A 96 -32.87 -8.88 -8.20
C CYS A 96 -31.79 -9.64 -8.98
N LEU A 97 -30.88 -10.35 -8.31
CA LEU A 97 -29.80 -11.09 -8.96
C LEU A 97 -30.33 -12.18 -9.92
N HIS A 98 -29.64 -12.33 -11.05
CA HIS A 98 -29.89 -13.37 -12.03
C HIS A 98 -28.72 -14.37 -12.05
N GLY A 99 -28.91 -15.49 -11.36
CA GLY A 99 -27.90 -16.54 -11.20
C GLY A 99 -27.19 -16.51 -9.84
N THR A 100 -26.32 -17.49 -9.60
CA THR A 100 -25.65 -17.69 -8.29
C THR A 100 -24.17 -17.31 -8.29
N ASN A 101 -23.59 -16.98 -9.46
CA ASN A 101 -22.18 -16.75 -9.64
C ASN A 101 -21.97 -15.35 -10.25
N GLY A 102 -21.55 -14.38 -9.44
CA GLY A 102 -21.31 -13.00 -9.86
C GLY A 102 -20.83 -12.14 -8.69
N ALA A 103 -20.36 -10.94 -8.99
CA ALA A 103 -19.97 -9.98 -7.95
C ALA A 103 -21.21 -9.41 -7.24
N THR A 104 -21.04 -8.92 -6.01
CA THR A 104 -22.10 -8.22 -5.29
C THR A 104 -22.40 -6.88 -5.99
N PRO A 105 -23.69 -6.51 -6.20
CA PRO A 105 -24.04 -5.22 -6.78
C PRO A 105 -23.54 -4.06 -5.91
N SER A 106 -23.09 -2.98 -6.53
CA SER A 106 -22.72 -1.76 -5.81
C SER A 106 -23.97 -0.93 -5.47
N ILE A 107 -23.83 0.05 -4.58
CA ILE A 107 -24.90 1.01 -4.28
C ILE A 107 -25.31 1.83 -5.51
N ASP A 108 -24.35 2.11 -6.40
CA ASP A 108 -24.58 2.87 -7.64
C ASP A 108 -25.44 2.10 -8.65
N THR A 109 -25.70 0.80 -8.44
CA THR A 109 -26.59 -0.01 -9.30
C THR A 109 -27.91 0.69 -9.58
N SER A 110 -28.45 1.45 -8.61
CA SER A 110 -29.66 2.25 -8.80
C SER A 110 -29.58 3.24 -9.94
N MET A 111 -28.47 3.98 -10.07
CA MET A 111 -28.26 4.92 -11.17
C MET A 111 -28.22 4.19 -12.51
N HIS A 112 -27.55 3.04 -12.55
CA HIS A 112 -27.39 2.27 -13.78
C HIS A 112 -28.68 1.56 -14.23
N ALA A 113 -29.51 1.11 -13.29
CA ALA A 113 -30.73 0.35 -13.58
C ALA A 113 -31.98 1.22 -13.78
N LEU A 114 -32.09 2.36 -13.07
CA LEU A 114 -33.25 3.24 -13.12
C LEU A 114 -33.20 4.23 -14.28
N VAL A 115 -32.00 4.67 -14.70
CA VAL A 115 -31.82 5.48 -15.91
C VAL A 115 -32.24 4.68 -17.13
N ASP A 116 -33.08 5.28 -17.96
CA ASP A 116 -33.66 4.66 -19.15
C ASP A 116 -32.71 4.81 -20.34
N ALA A 117 -31.58 4.11 -20.24
CA ALA A 117 -30.58 3.99 -21.29
C ALA A 117 -29.97 2.59 -21.29
N GLN A 118 -29.57 2.09 -22.45
CA GLN A 118 -28.98 0.76 -22.59
C GLN A 118 -27.61 0.67 -21.93
N HIS A 119 -26.80 1.73 -22.01
CA HIS A 119 -25.49 1.79 -21.37
C HIS A 119 -25.37 3.03 -20.50
N VAL A 120 -24.77 2.86 -19.33
CA VAL A 120 -24.52 3.95 -18.38
C VAL A 120 -23.10 3.80 -17.84
N ASP A 121 -22.36 4.90 -17.81
CA ASP A 121 -21.05 5.03 -17.17
C ASP A 121 -21.16 6.08 -16.06
N HIS A 122 -20.67 5.76 -14.88
CA HIS A 122 -20.45 6.68 -13.78
C HIS A 122 -18.96 6.73 -13.50
N LEU A 123 -18.34 7.90 -13.62
CA LEU A 123 -16.88 8.04 -13.64
C LEU A 123 -16.43 9.20 -12.74
N HIS A 124 -15.17 9.16 -12.32
CA HIS A 124 -14.57 10.14 -11.41
C HIS A 124 -13.36 10.87 -12.03
N PRO A 125 -13.54 11.60 -13.15
CA PRO A 125 -12.48 12.39 -13.76
C PRO A 125 -12.19 13.66 -12.93
N ASP A 126 -10.91 14.01 -12.73
CA ASP A 126 -10.51 15.22 -11.99
C ASP A 126 -11.24 16.48 -12.52
N SER A 127 -11.37 16.62 -13.84
CA SER A 127 -12.03 17.76 -14.50
C SER A 127 -13.54 17.85 -14.20
N GLY A 128 -14.23 16.71 -14.13
CA GLY A 128 -15.64 16.65 -13.79
C GLY A 128 -15.89 16.92 -12.30
N ILE A 129 -15.05 16.33 -11.43
CA ILE A 129 -15.16 16.56 -9.98
C ILE A 129 -14.81 18.01 -9.63
N ALA A 130 -13.87 18.65 -10.35
CA ALA A 130 -13.57 20.07 -10.21
C ALA A 130 -14.81 20.96 -10.40
N ILE A 131 -15.63 20.69 -11.41
CA ILE A 131 -16.91 21.38 -11.62
C ILE A 131 -17.91 20.99 -10.52
N ALA A 132 -17.98 19.70 -10.18
CA ALA A 132 -18.89 19.19 -9.15
C ALA A 132 -18.64 19.78 -7.75
N THR A 133 -17.40 20.14 -7.45
CA THR A 133 -16.96 20.69 -6.15
C THR A 133 -16.70 22.20 -6.22
N ALA A 134 -17.03 22.86 -7.32
CA ALA A 134 -17.04 24.32 -7.39
C ALA A 134 -18.31 24.87 -6.74
N THR A 135 -18.17 25.99 -6.04
CA THR A 135 -19.29 26.67 -5.35
C THR A 135 -20.45 27.02 -6.30
N ASP A 136 -20.15 27.32 -7.57
CA ASP A 136 -21.08 27.62 -8.66
C ASP A 136 -21.19 26.49 -9.69
N GLY A 137 -20.97 25.23 -9.27
CA GLY A 137 -20.94 24.06 -10.13
C GLY A 137 -22.16 23.89 -11.06
N GLU A 138 -23.37 24.23 -10.59
CA GLU A 138 -24.58 24.22 -11.42
C GLU A 138 -24.50 25.22 -12.58
N ALA A 139 -24.10 26.46 -12.29
CA ALA A 139 -23.97 27.50 -13.29
C ALA A 139 -22.83 27.20 -14.28
N LEU A 140 -21.70 26.67 -13.78
CA LEU A 140 -20.60 26.20 -14.61
C LEU A 140 -21.03 25.06 -15.53
N THR A 141 -21.74 24.07 -15.02
CA THR A 141 -22.25 22.94 -15.83
C THR A 141 -23.10 23.45 -16.99
N LYS A 142 -24.06 24.34 -16.71
CA LYS A 142 -24.89 24.97 -17.75
C LYS A 142 -24.07 25.78 -18.75
N LYS A 143 -23.05 26.50 -18.29
CA LYS A 143 -22.19 27.33 -19.14
C LYS A 143 -21.30 26.49 -20.06
N ILE A 144 -20.77 25.38 -19.58
CA ILE A 144 -19.83 24.52 -20.29
C ILE A 144 -20.57 23.62 -21.29
N PHE A 145 -21.69 23.03 -20.87
CA PHE A 145 -22.35 21.96 -21.63
C PHE A 145 -23.72 22.34 -22.21
N GLY A 146 -24.28 23.50 -21.85
CA GLY A 146 -25.63 23.88 -22.22
C GLY A 146 -26.66 22.91 -21.64
N SER A 147 -27.55 22.39 -22.49
CA SER A 147 -28.57 21.40 -22.11
C SER A 147 -28.12 19.94 -22.29
N LYS A 148 -26.92 19.70 -22.84
CA LYS A 148 -26.45 18.33 -23.13
C LYS A 148 -26.02 17.55 -21.89
N VAL A 149 -25.55 18.25 -20.86
CA VAL A 149 -25.14 17.66 -19.58
C VAL A 149 -25.88 18.38 -18.47
N LEU A 150 -26.61 17.63 -17.67
CA LEU A 150 -27.46 18.16 -16.61
C LEU A 150 -26.66 18.34 -15.32
N TRP A 151 -27.16 19.17 -14.41
CA TRP A 151 -26.66 19.23 -13.03
C TRP A 151 -27.58 18.45 -12.10
N VAL A 152 -26.99 17.63 -11.24
CA VAL A 152 -27.68 16.99 -10.13
C VAL A 152 -27.06 17.52 -8.83
N PRO A 153 -27.82 18.18 -7.94
CA PRO A 153 -27.32 18.59 -6.64
C PRO A 153 -26.75 17.41 -5.84
N TRP A 154 -25.88 17.70 -4.86
CA TRP A 154 -25.35 16.65 -3.99
C TRP A 154 -26.47 15.78 -3.41
N ARG A 155 -26.34 14.47 -3.65
CA ARG A 155 -27.16 13.42 -3.07
C ARG A 155 -26.20 12.29 -2.73
N ARG A 156 -26.35 11.71 -1.54
CA ARG A 156 -25.63 10.51 -1.15
C ARG A 156 -25.83 9.41 -2.21
N PRO A 157 -24.78 8.68 -2.62
CA PRO A 157 -24.93 7.52 -3.51
C PRO A 157 -25.94 6.52 -2.94
N GLY A 158 -26.97 6.19 -3.72
CA GLY A 158 -28.12 5.47 -3.20
C GLY A 158 -29.28 5.36 -4.19
N PHE A 159 -30.38 4.77 -3.73
CA PHE A 159 -31.56 4.53 -4.56
C PHE A 159 -32.21 5.83 -5.03
N GLN A 160 -32.25 6.84 -4.16
CA GLN A 160 -32.85 8.14 -4.49
C GLN A 160 -32.07 8.87 -5.58
N LEU A 161 -30.74 8.84 -5.55
CA LEU A 161 -29.91 9.45 -6.60
C LEU A 161 -30.26 8.88 -7.99
N GLY A 162 -30.46 7.56 -8.07
CA GLY A 162 -30.89 6.91 -9.32
C GLY A 162 -32.27 7.39 -9.79
N LEU A 163 -33.22 7.60 -8.87
CA LEU A 163 -34.54 8.15 -9.19
C LEU A 163 -34.45 9.58 -9.73
N ASP A 164 -33.62 10.44 -9.13
CA ASP A 164 -33.51 11.82 -9.57
C ASP A 164 -32.93 11.94 -10.97
N ILE A 165 -31.87 11.17 -11.24
CA ILE A 165 -31.24 11.13 -12.56
C ILE A 165 -32.24 10.62 -13.59
N ALA A 166 -33.02 9.58 -13.27
CA ALA A 166 -34.04 9.05 -14.18
C ALA A 166 -35.13 10.09 -14.49
N VAL A 167 -35.59 10.86 -13.49
CA VAL A 167 -36.56 11.96 -13.69
C VAL A 167 -35.97 13.05 -14.58
N LEU A 168 -34.73 13.48 -14.31
CA LEU A 168 -34.06 14.53 -15.07
C LEU A 168 -33.79 14.10 -16.51
N GLN A 169 -33.34 12.86 -16.74
CA GLN A 169 -33.14 12.30 -18.07
C GLN A 169 -34.46 12.29 -18.85
N LYS A 170 -35.56 11.84 -18.25
CA LYS A 170 -36.87 11.80 -18.90
C LYS A 170 -37.39 13.19 -19.31
N GLN A 171 -37.07 14.22 -18.52
CA GLN A 171 -37.43 15.60 -18.82
C GLN A 171 -36.54 16.24 -19.90
N ASN A 172 -35.37 15.66 -20.18
CA ASN A 172 -34.36 16.19 -21.09
C ASN A 172 -33.83 15.08 -22.02
N PRO A 173 -34.63 14.64 -23.02
CA PRO A 173 -34.28 13.47 -23.85
C PRO A 173 -33.01 13.65 -24.69
N ASP A 174 -32.60 14.89 -24.95
CA ASP A 174 -31.36 15.20 -25.68
C ASP A 174 -30.11 15.23 -24.80
N ALA A 175 -30.26 15.08 -23.47
CA ALA A 175 -29.14 15.02 -22.56
C ALA A 175 -28.40 13.68 -22.72
N ILE A 176 -27.08 13.73 -22.59
CA ILE A 176 -26.19 12.57 -22.74
C ILE A 176 -25.51 12.17 -21.41
N GLY A 177 -25.75 12.95 -20.35
CA GLY A 177 -25.11 12.76 -19.07
C GLY A 177 -25.48 13.84 -18.05
N CYS A 178 -24.86 13.76 -16.87
CA CYS A 178 -24.93 14.79 -15.84
C CYS A 178 -23.62 14.92 -15.04
N ILE A 179 -23.42 16.10 -14.46
CA ILE A 179 -22.48 16.32 -13.36
C ILE A 179 -23.23 16.12 -12.04
N LEU A 180 -22.68 15.28 -11.18
CA LEU A 180 -23.18 15.02 -9.84
C LEU A 180 -22.42 15.90 -8.86
N GLY A 181 -23.05 16.96 -8.34
CA GLY A 181 -22.42 17.89 -7.40
C GLY A 181 -21.80 17.14 -6.23
N GLY A 182 -20.54 17.44 -5.90
CA GLY A 182 -19.75 16.78 -4.87
C GLY A 182 -19.26 15.34 -5.17
N HIS A 183 -19.51 14.79 -6.36
CA HIS A 183 -19.23 13.37 -6.63
C HIS A 183 -18.43 13.12 -7.91
N GLY A 184 -19.01 13.31 -9.09
CA GLY A 184 -18.42 12.85 -10.36
C GLY A 184 -19.33 13.10 -11.55
N ILE A 185 -19.18 12.32 -12.61
CA ILE A 185 -20.00 12.43 -13.82
C ILE A 185 -20.77 11.14 -14.08
N THR A 186 -21.88 11.26 -14.78
CA THR A 186 -22.59 10.13 -15.37
C THR A 186 -22.83 10.41 -16.84
N ALA A 187 -22.60 9.44 -17.69
CA ALA A 187 -22.91 9.48 -19.10
C ALA A 187 -23.74 8.26 -19.50
N TRP A 188 -24.54 8.40 -20.54
CA TRP A 188 -25.36 7.30 -21.05
C TRP A 188 -25.39 7.27 -22.57
N GLY A 189 -25.77 6.11 -23.13
CA GLY A 189 -25.95 5.95 -24.57
C GLY A 189 -26.62 4.64 -24.96
N GLU A 190 -27.09 4.58 -26.21
CA GLU A 190 -27.77 3.41 -26.78
C GLU A 190 -26.84 2.23 -27.08
N THR A 191 -25.55 2.51 -27.27
CA THR A 191 -24.54 1.47 -27.55
C THR A 191 -23.31 1.67 -26.67
N SER A 192 -22.51 0.61 -26.53
CA SER A 192 -21.28 0.68 -25.75
C SER A 192 -20.32 1.77 -26.27
N THR A 193 -20.19 1.89 -27.60
CA THR A 193 -19.37 2.91 -28.25
C THR A 193 -19.91 4.32 -28.04
N THR A 194 -21.22 4.53 -28.16
CA THR A 194 -21.83 5.85 -27.95
C THR A 194 -21.68 6.31 -26.50
N CYS A 195 -21.89 5.41 -25.54
CA CYS A 195 -21.70 5.72 -24.12
C CYS A 195 -20.24 6.10 -23.82
N GLU A 196 -19.26 5.36 -24.34
CA GLU A 196 -17.84 5.69 -24.19
C GLU A 196 -17.52 7.07 -24.81
N ALA A 197 -18.05 7.35 -26.00
CA ALA A 197 -17.84 8.63 -26.67
C ALA A 197 -18.45 9.81 -25.89
N ASN A 198 -19.65 9.62 -25.32
CA ASN A 198 -20.30 10.62 -24.48
C ASN A 198 -19.48 10.87 -23.20
N SER A 199 -19.05 9.81 -22.51
CA SER A 199 -18.16 9.90 -21.34
C SER A 199 -16.92 10.74 -21.65
N ARG A 200 -16.20 10.39 -22.73
CA ARG A 200 -14.99 11.12 -23.14
C ARG A 200 -15.27 12.57 -23.52
N TRP A 201 -16.35 12.81 -24.26
CA TRP A 201 -16.73 14.18 -24.64
C TRP A 201 -16.99 15.07 -23.41
N ILE A 202 -17.69 14.56 -22.39
CA ILE A 202 -17.94 15.31 -21.14
C ILE A 202 -16.61 15.65 -20.46
N ILE A 203 -15.72 14.65 -20.32
CA ILE A 203 -14.41 14.79 -19.65
C ILE A 203 -13.52 15.79 -20.38
N ASP A 204 -13.36 15.61 -21.70
CA ASP A 204 -12.47 16.42 -22.53
C ASP A 204 -12.99 17.86 -22.64
N THR A 205 -14.31 18.05 -22.71
CA THR A 205 -14.92 19.39 -22.73
C THR A 205 -14.72 20.12 -21.41
N ALA A 206 -14.89 19.43 -20.26
CA ALA A 206 -14.58 20.00 -18.95
C ALA A 206 -13.11 20.42 -18.86
N GLN A 207 -12.19 19.53 -19.24
CA GLN A 207 -10.75 19.80 -19.19
C GLN A 207 -10.36 20.97 -20.10
N ALA A 208 -10.83 20.98 -21.34
CA ALA A 208 -10.55 22.06 -22.28
C ALA A 208 -11.04 23.41 -21.77
N TYR A 209 -12.20 23.44 -21.10
CA TYR A 209 -12.72 24.66 -20.50
C TYR A 209 -11.86 25.14 -19.31
N ILE A 210 -11.42 24.23 -18.42
CA ILE A 210 -10.49 24.55 -17.33
C ILE A 210 -9.18 25.13 -17.89
N ASP A 211 -8.61 24.51 -18.91
CA ASP A 211 -7.34 24.94 -19.49
C ASP A 211 -7.42 26.33 -20.15
N ALA A 212 -8.55 26.60 -20.81
CA ALA A 212 -8.79 27.84 -21.54
C ALA A 212 -9.21 29.01 -20.63
N MET A 213 -10.08 28.77 -19.65
CA MET A 213 -10.73 29.82 -18.86
C MET A 213 -10.22 29.90 -17.42
N GLY A 214 -9.51 28.89 -16.95
CA GLY A 214 -9.04 28.79 -15.59
C GLY A 214 -7.88 29.73 -15.26
N SER A 215 -7.86 30.19 -14.01
CA SER A 215 -6.74 30.94 -13.43
C SER A 215 -5.42 30.17 -13.56
N LYS A 216 -4.33 30.88 -13.85
CA LYS A 216 -2.96 30.32 -13.88
C LYS A 216 -2.34 30.19 -12.48
N THR A 217 -2.97 30.76 -11.47
CA THR A 217 -2.56 30.66 -10.06
C THR A 217 -3.73 30.14 -9.21
N PRO A 218 -4.20 28.91 -9.45
CA PRO A 218 -5.40 28.37 -8.80
C PRO A 218 -5.24 28.26 -7.27
N PHE A 219 -4.03 27.99 -6.79
CA PHE A 219 -3.76 27.92 -5.35
C PHE A 219 -3.28 29.26 -4.73
N GLY A 220 -3.46 30.36 -5.45
CA GLY A 220 -2.92 31.66 -5.07
C GLY A 220 -1.44 31.83 -5.44
N ALA A 221 -0.81 32.87 -4.89
CA ALA A 221 0.59 33.20 -5.15
C ALA A 221 1.54 32.13 -4.59
N ALA A 222 2.70 31.97 -5.24
CA ALA A 222 3.78 31.15 -4.70
C ALA A 222 4.35 31.79 -3.43
N VAL A 223 4.61 30.96 -2.41
CA VAL A 223 5.21 31.35 -1.13
C VAL A 223 6.68 30.95 -1.16
N ALA A 224 7.57 31.94 -1.27
CA ALA A 224 9.00 31.71 -1.52
C ALA A 224 9.66 30.77 -0.49
N GLU A 225 9.26 30.85 0.78
CA GLU A 225 9.77 30.01 1.88
C GLU A 225 9.28 28.55 1.84
N ASN A 226 8.21 28.25 1.07
CA ASN A 226 7.64 26.90 0.93
C ASN A 226 7.98 26.24 -0.42
N THR A 227 8.77 26.92 -1.26
CA THR A 227 9.17 26.42 -2.58
C THR A 227 9.88 25.08 -2.46
N ALA A 228 9.70 24.22 -3.47
CA ALA A 228 10.38 22.93 -3.57
C ALA A 228 11.89 23.08 -3.35
N LEU A 229 12.44 22.32 -2.39
CA LEU A 229 13.88 22.22 -2.22
C LEU A 229 14.49 21.53 -3.45
N PRO A 230 15.79 21.74 -3.74
CA PRO A 230 16.52 20.94 -4.72
C PRO A 230 16.32 19.45 -4.47
N GLN A 231 16.21 18.64 -5.53
CA GLN A 231 15.81 17.23 -5.41
C GLN A 231 16.66 16.44 -4.42
N HIS A 232 17.97 16.66 -4.39
CA HIS A 232 18.88 15.98 -3.48
C HIS A 232 18.63 16.35 -2.00
N GLU A 233 18.50 17.64 -1.69
CA GLU A 233 18.17 18.14 -0.34
C GLU A 233 16.80 17.64 0.12
N ARG A 234 15.82 17.69 -0.79
CA ARG A 234 14.47 17.19 -0.55
C ARG A 234 14.47 15.71 -0.18
N ARG A 235 15.15 14.87 -0.96
CA ARG A 235 15.20 13.42 -0.68
C ARG A 235 15.98 13.11 0.59
N ALA A 236 17.05 13.84 0.87
CA ALA A 236 17.78 13.70 2.14
C ALA A 236 16.90 14.08 3.35
N LYS A 237 16.16 15.20 3.26
CA LYS A 237 15.21 15.61 4.30
C LYS A 237 14.06 14.63 4.44
N ALA A 238 13.53 14.08 3.34
CA ALA A 238 12.51 13.04 3.37
C ALA A 238 13.00 11.78 4.11
N ALA A 239 14.19 11.26 3.76
CA ALA A 239 14.79 10.10 4.42
C ALA A 239 15.04 10.33 5.92
N ALA A 240 15.34 11.56 6.33
CA ALA A 240 15.52 11.90 7.74
C ALA A 240 14.22 12.03 8.53
N LEU A 241 13.08 12.31 7.88
CA LEU A 241 11.78 12.50 8.54
C LEU A 241 10.90 11.25 8.52
N VAL A 242 11.09 10.36 7.56
CA VAL A 242 10.16 9.27 7.26
C VAL A 242 9.95 8.30 8.44
N ALA A 243 11.01 8.05 9.24
CA ALA A 243 10.92 7.25 10.46
C ALA A 243 9.94 7.87 11.48
N THR A 244 10.10 9.16 11.77
CA THR A 244 9.19 9.91 12.66
C THR A 244 7.76 9.92 12.12
N ILE A 245 7.59 10.22 10.82
CA ILE A 245 6.28 10.31 10.19
C ILE A 245 5.58 8.94 10.23
N ARG A 246 6.32 7.84 10.06
CA ARG A 246 5.74 6.50 10.20
C ARG A 246 5.30 6.18 11.61
N GLY A 247 6.10 6.56 12.62
CA GLY A 247 5.70 6.43 14.03
C GLY A 247 4.37 7.13 14.30
N ILE A 248 4.22 8.36 13.79
CA ILE A 248 2.98 9.14 13.83
C ILE A 248 1.81 8.42 13.13
N ALA A 249 2.03 7.88 11.94
CA ALA A 249 0.99 7.21 11.16
C ALA A 249 0.63 5.81 11.70
N SER A 250 1.36 5.30 12.70
CA SER A 250 1.28 3.91 13.16
C SER A 250 0.99 3.74 14.65
N GLN A 251 0.55 4.79 15.35
CA GLN A 251 0.24 4.73 16.78
C GLN A 251 -0.95 3.80 17.07
N ASP A 252 -1.97 3.82 16.21
CA ASP A 252 -3.15 2.96 16.35
C ASP A 252 -2.89 1.53 15.86
N LYS A 253 -2.12 1.38 14.77
CA LYS A 253 -1.73 0.09 14.19
C LYS A 253 -0.53 0.26 13.24
N PRO A 254 0.33 -0.77 13.07
CA PRO A 254 1.45 -0.70 12.14
C PRO A 254 1.01 -0.39 10.71
N MET A 255 1.58 0.66 10.10
CA MET A 255 1.35 1.03 8.71
C MET A 255 2.64 0.95 7.88
N VAL A 256 2.46 0.79 6.56
CA VAL A 256 3.51 0.91 5.55
C VAL A 256 3.32 2.23 4.82
N GLY A 257 4.41 2.88 4.41
CA GLY A 257 4.41 4.19 3.79
C GLY A 257 4.76 4.21 2.29
N HIS A 258 4.38 5.30 1.65
CA HIS A 258 4.80 5.69 0.31
C HIS A 258 5.16 7.17 0.31
N PHE A 259 6.22 7.53 -0.42
CA PHE A 259 6.67 8.89 -0.58
C PHE A 259 6.60 9.29 -2.05
N THR A 260 6.10 10.51 -2.31
CA THR A 260 6.13 11.12 -3.63
C THR A 260 6.52 12.59 -3.54
N ASP A 261 7.37 13.01 -4.48
CA ASP A 261 7.74 14.41 -4.72
C ASP A 261 7.22 14.89 -6.09
N ASP A 262 6.04 14.40 -6.50
CA ASP A 262 5.38 14.81 -7.73
C ASP A 262 5.31 16.35 -7.84
N PRO A 263 5.66 16.95 -8.99
CA PRO A 263 5.66 18.40 -9.17
C PRO A 263 4.34 19.08 -8.81
N ARG A 264 3.19 18.41 -9.01
CA ARG A 264 1.87 18.97 -8.68
C ARG A 264 1.66 19.07 -7.17
N VAL A 265 2.17 18.10 -6.41
CA VAL A 265 2.20 18.15 -4.94
C VAL A 265 3.08 19.29 -4.47
N LEU A 266 4.29 19.40 -5.04
CA LEU A 266 5.24 20.46 -4.66
C LEU A 266 4.71 21.86 -4.97
N GLU A 267 4.04 22.04 -6.11
CA GLU A 267 3.39 23.30 -6.47
C GLU A 267 2.25 23.64 -5.49
N PHE A 268 1.42 22.65 -5.15
CA PHE A 268 0.37 22.83 -4.15
C PHE A 268 0.95 23.27 -2.80
N LEU A 269 1.98 22.58 -2.29
CA LEU A 269 2.61 22.90 -1.01
C LEU A 269 3.33 24.25 -1.00
N GLY A 270 3.83 24.69 -2.15
CA GLY A 270 4.50 25.98 -2.33
C GLY A 270 3.54 27.17 -2.49
N SER A 271 2.23 26.98 -2.33
CA SER A 271 1.21 28.01 -2.61
C SER A 271 0.60 28.63 -1.35
N ALA A 272 0.08 29.86 -1.47
CA ALA A 272 -0.51 30.60 -0.36
C ALA A 272 -1.77 29.94 0.21
N ASN A 273 -2.55 29.22 -0.61
CA ASN A 273 -3.80 28.59 -0.18
C ASN A 273 -3.63 27.13 0.26
N ALA A 274 -2.40 26.58 0.26
CA ALA A 274 -2.13 25.17 0.59
C ALA A 274 -2.77 24.74 1.92
N ALA A 275 -2.55 25.51 3.00
CA ALA A 275 -3.07 25.19 4.33
C ALA A 275 -4.60 25.24 4.39
N LYS A 276 -5.22 26.26 3.77
CA LYS A 276 -6.67 26.40 3.69
C LYS A 276 -7.30 25.23 2.95
N LEU A 277 -6.76 24.88 1.79
CA LEU A 277 -7.29 23.80 0.94
C LEU A 277 -7.04 22.41 1.56
N ALA A 278 -5.88 22.19 2.17
CA ALA A 278 -5.61 20.96 2.92
C ALA A 278 -6.59 20.78 4.08
N ALA A 279 -6.97 21.85 4.78
CA ALA A 279 -7.94 21.78 5.88
C ALA A 279 -9.37 21.44 5.41
N LEU A 280 -9.75 21.81 4.18
CA LEU A 280 -11.04 21.43 3.59
C LEU A 280 -11.12 19.94 3.26
N GLY A 281 -9.97 19.30 3.02
CA GLY A 281 -9.89 17.86 2.80
C GLY A 281 -10.27 17.42 1.39
N THR A 282 -10.47 16.13 1.21
CA THR A 282 -10.61 15.50 -0.11
C THR A 282 -11.98 15.70 -0.76
N SER A 283 -12.03 15.45 -2.07
CA SER A 283 -13.06 16.01 -2.96
C SER A 283 -14.21 15.08 -3.31
N CYS A 284 -14.05 13.77 -3.15
CA CYS A 284 -15.10 12.82 -3.49
C CYS A 284 -15.21 11.66 -2.47
N PRO A 285 -16.37 10.97 -2.42
CA PRO A 285 -16.63 9.87 -1.49
C PRO A 285 -15.52 8.80 -1.41
N ASP A 286 -14.98 8.41 -2.58
CA ASP A 286 -13.95 7.36 -2.67
C ASP A 286 -12.62 7.75 -2.01
N HIS A 287 -12.34 9.05 -1.90
CA HIS A 287 -11.11 9.55 -1.30
C HIS A 287 -11.11 9.35 0.21
N PHE A 288 -12.25 9.56 0.90
CA PHE A 288 -12.32 9.53 2.37
C PHE A 288 -11.92 8.18 2.94
N LEU A 289 -12.28 7.09 2.27
CA LEU A 289 -11.97 5.72 2.71
C LEU A 289 -10.47 5.40 2.69
N ARG A 290 -9.68 6.15 1.91
CA ARG A 290 -8.25 5.88 1.70
C ARG A 290 -7.34 6.95 2.28
N THR A 291 -7.81 8.18 2.35
CA THR A 291 -7.00 9.36 2.71
C THR A 291 -7.42 10.00 4.03
N LYS A 292 -8.48 9.49 4.67
CA LYS A 292 -9.24 10.17 5.72
C LYS A 292 -9.83 11.50 5.25
N VAL A 293 -10.45 12.22 6.18
CA VAL A 293 -11.15 13.49 5.91
C VAL A 293 -10.20 14.60 5.47
N LYS A 294 -9.03 14.70 6.11
CA LYS A 294 -8.01 15.72 5.82
C LYS A 294 -6.59 15.18 6.08
N PRO A 295 -5.57 15.65 5.34
CA PRO A 295 -4.16 15.36 5.64
C PRO A 295 -3.70 16.07 6.91
N MET A 296 -2.53 15.68 7.41
CA MET A 296 -1.73 16.52 8.31
C MET A 296 -0.70 17.31 7.48
N LEU A 297 -0.59 18.62 7.70
CA LEU A 297 0.37 19.49 7.01
C LEU A 297 1.41 19.99 8.02
N LEU A 298 2.69 19.79 7.73
CA LEU A 298 3.76 20.45 8.47
C LEU A 298 3.71 21.95 8.17
N ASP A 299 3.45 22.74 9.21
CA ASP A 299 3.29 24.20 9.14
C ASP A 299 4.62 24.94 9.40
N LEU A 300 5.71 24.42 8.83
CA LEU A 300 7.02 25.06 8.83
C LEU A 300 7.50 25.30 7.40
N PRO A 301 8.32 26.34 7.18
CA PRO A 301 8.91 26.60 5.87
C PRO A 301 9.83 25.46 5.42
N ALA A 302 10.02 25.35 4.10
CA ALA A 302 10.82 24.30 3.46
C ALA A 302 12.23 24.20 4.05
N GLY A 303 12.85 25.34 4.38
CA GLY A 303 14.19 25.45 4.95
C GLY A 303 14.31 25.11 6.44
N ALA A 304 13.22 24.77 7.14
CA ALA A 304 13.28 24.39 8.55
C ALA A 304 14.19 23.17 8.76
N SER A 305 14.92 23.13 9.89
CA SER A 305 15.80 22.00 10.19
C SER A 305 15.01 20.70 10.37
N VAL A 306 15.68 19.55 10.18
CA VAL A 306 15.10 18.23 10.43
C VAL A 306 14.60 18.13 11.88
N ALA A 307 15.40 18.56 12.85
CA ALA A 307 15.05 18.51 14.27
C ALA A 307 13.77 19.32 14.58
N ALA A 308 13.68 20.56 14.09
CA ALA A 308 12.49 21.39 14.29
C ALA A 308 11.26 20.77 13.60
N SER A 309 11.45 20.17 12.43
CA SER A 309 10.37 19.47 11.72
C SER A 309 9.86 18.25 12.51
N ILE A 310 10.75 17.45 13.10
CA ILE A 310 10.41 16.29 13.93
C ILE A 310 9.59 16.70 15.16
N GLU A 311 10.06 17.72 15.90
CA GLU A 311 9.34 18.22 17.09
C GLU A 311 7.95 18.76 16.73
N ARG A 312 7.87 19.52 15.62
CA ARG A 312 6.60 20.08 15.17
C ARG A 312 5.64 19.02 14.68
N LEU A 313 6.11 18.00 13.94
CA LEU A 313 5.31 16.86 13.50
C LEU A 313 4.66 16.12 14.67
N LYS A 314 5.40 15.88 15.75
CA LYS A 314 4.86 15.24 16.99
C LYS A 314 3.76 16.10 17.61
N THR A 315 3.97 17.41 17.70
CA THR A 315 2.96 18.34 18.24
C THR A 315 1.70 18.40 17.37
N LEU A 316 1.87 18.44 16.04
CA LEU A 316 0.76 18.46 15.08
C LEU A 316 -0.02 17.15 15.11
N HIS A 317 0.63 16.02 15.35
CA HIS A 317 -0.02 14.72 15.46
C HIS A 317 -0.96 14.65 16.66
N GLU A 318 -0.54 15.14 17.83
CA GLU A 318 -1.40 15.22 19.01
C GLU A 318 -2.65 16.07 18.72
N ALA A 319 -2.47 17.24 18.11
CA ALA A 319 -3.58 18.11 17.70
C ALA A 319 -4.48 17.44 16.66
N TYR A 320 -3.90 16.76 15.67
CA TYR A 320 -4.65 16.03 14.63
C TYR A 320 -5.53 14.93 15.24
N ARG A 321 -5.01 14.18 16.21
CA ARG A 321 -5.78 13.13 16.89
C ARG A 321 -6.96 13.72 17.67
N VAL A 322 -6.74 14.82 18.40
CA VAL A 322 -7.80 15.55 19.12
C VAL A 322 -8.87 16.04 18.15
N ASP A 323 -8.47 16.70 17.05
CA ASP A 323 -9.38 17.17 16.00
C ASP A 323 -10.21 16.03 15.40
N TYR A 324 -9.56 14.90 15.09
CA TYR A 324 -10.21 13.76 14.44
C TYR A 324 -11.18 13.05 15.40
N THR A 325 -10.83 12.92 16.68
CA THR A 325 -11.76 12.43 17.71
C THR A 325 -12.94 13.37 17.88
N ALA A 326 -12.73 14.69 17.94
CA ALA A 326 -13.82 15.65 18.02
C ALA A 326 -14.75 15.62 16.79
N TYR A 327 -14.19 15.44 15.60
CA TYR A 327 -14.95 15.21 14.36
C TYR A 327 -15.82 13.95 14.46
N TYR A 328 -15.24 12.83 14.94
CA TYR A 328 -15.98 11.59 15.14
C TYR A 328 -17.12 11.78 16.16
N ASP A 329 -16.83 12.30 17.34
CA ASP A 329 -17.80 12.47 18.43
C ASP A 329 -18.97 13.39 18.05
N LYS A 330 -18.69 14.40 17.22
CA LYS A 330 -19.71 15.35 16.74
C LYS A 330 -20.72 14.72 15.79
N HIS A 331 -20.31 13.73 15.01
CA HIS A 331 -21.10 13.17 13.91
C HIS A 331 -21.56 11.73 14.12
N ALA A 332 -20.92 11.00 15.03
CA ALA A 332 -21.31 9.64 15.38
C ALA A 332 -22.69 9.60 16.03
N ALA A 333 -23.49 8.63 15.59
CA ALA A 333 -24.73 8.22 16.23
C ALA A 333 -24.52 6.94 17.04
N SER A 334 -25.51 6.53 17.85
CA SER A 334 -25.41 5.35 18.71
C SER A 334 -25.18 4.03 17.97
N ASP A 335 -25.49 3.98 16.68
CA ASP A 335 -25.32 2.85 15.77
C ASP A 335 -24.11 2.98 14.84
N SER A 336 -23.32 4.06 14.96
CA SER A 336 -22.13 4.26 14.13
C SER A 336 -21.01 3.25 14.48
N PRO A 337 -20.26 2.74 13.49
CA PRO A 337 -19.08 1.90 13.74
C PRO A 337 -18.03 2.64 14.58
N ALA A 338 -17.25 1.88 15.36
CA ALA A 338 -16.17 2.45 16.18
C ALA A 338 -15.12 3.18 15.32
N MET A 339 -14.52 4.24 15.88
CA MET A 339 -13.44 4.99 15.23
C MET A 339 -12.29 4.07 14.81
N ARG A 340 -11.87 4.13 13.53
CA ARG A 340 -10.87 3.20 12.94
C ARG A 340 -9.42 3.64 13.14
N GLY A 341 -9.16 4.36 14.23
CA GLY A 341 -7.91 5.07 14.54
C GLY A 341 -7.99 6.57 14.22
N ALA A 342 -7.18 7.37 14.91
CA ALA A 342 -7.10 8.82 14.78
C ALA A 342 -5.82 9.32 14.07
N ASP A 343 -4.91 8.43 13.66
CA ASP A 343 -3.68 8.82 12.96
C ASP A 343 -3.90 9.32 11.53
N PRO A 344 -3.06 10.24 11.00
CA PRO A 344 -3.18 10.73 9.63
C PRO A 344 -2.77 9.65 8.61
N ALA A 345 -3.54 9.53 7.52
CA ALA A 345 -3.17 8.70 6.37
C ALA A 345 -2.26 9.43 5.37
N ILE A 346 -2.38 10.76 5.29
CA ILE A 346 -1.60 11.63 4.41
C ILE A 346 -0.87 12.66 5.27
N VAL A 347 0.43 12.80 5.07
CA VAL A 347 1.28 13.83 5.69
C VAL A 347 1.99 14.64 4.61
N LEU A 348 1.83 15.94 4.66
CA LEU A 348 2.33 16.90 3.68
C LEU A 348 3.47 17.73 4.29
N VAL A 349 4.58 17.86 3.56
CA VAL A 349 5.78 18.54 4.05
C VAL A 349 6.23 19.58 3.01
N PRO A 350 6.06 20.90 3.29
CA PRO A 350 6.49 21.97 2.39
C PRO A 350 7.95 21.83 1.95
N GLY A 351 8.21 22.11 0.68
CA GLY A 351 9.52 21.90 0.06
C GLY A 351 9.94 20.44 -0.17
N VAL A 352 9.21 19.47 0.40
CA VAL A 352 9.63 18.05 0.44
C VAL A 352 8.68 17.09 -0.29
N GLY A 353 7.36 17.24 -0.15
CA GLY A 353 6.39 16.38 -0.83
C GLY A 353 5.38 15.73 0.11
N MET A 354 4.88 14.56 -0.28
CA MET A 354 3.79 13.86 0.38
C MET A 354 4.20 12.46 0.82
N PHE A 355 3.80 12.11 2.03
CA PHE A 355 3.87 10.78 2.60
C PHE A 355 2.46 10.24 2.77
N SER A 356 2.22 9.02 2.31
CA SER A 356 0.92 8.34 2.43
C SER A 356 1.09 6.97 3.07
N TYR A 357 0.12 6.55 3.88
CA TYR A 357 0.22 5.35 4.70
C TYR A 357 -0.99 4.44 4.54
N GLY A 358 -0.76 3.14 4.66
CA GLY A 358 -1.79 2.12 4.58
C GLY A 358 -1.33 0.77 5.13
N ALA A 359 -2.27 -0.17 5.26
CA ALA A 359 -1.99 -1.49 5.82
C ALA A 359 -1.02 -2.34 4.97
N THR A 360 -0.86 -1.98 3.69
CA THR A 360 0.15 -2.52 2.77
C THR A 360 0.73 -1.38 1.94
N LYS A 361 1.90 -1.60 1.33
CA LYS A 361 2.52 -0.61 0.44
C LYS A 361 1.64 -0.19 -0.73
N GLN A 362 0.93 -1.15 -1.34
CA GLN A 362 -0.01 -0.86 -2.43
C GLN A 362 -1.12 0.09 -1.95
N VAL A 363 -1.71 -0.18 -0.78
CA VAL A 363 -2.75 0.70 -0.21
C VAL A 363 -2.18 2.09 0.11
N ALA A 364 -0.96 2.16 0.64
CA ALA A 364 -0.27 3.42 0.92
C ALA A 364 -0.02 4.24 -0.36
N ARG A 365 0.47 3.60 -1.44
CA ARG A 365 0.67 4.25 -2.75
C ARG A 365 -0.64 4.76 -3.34
N VAL A 366 -1.66 3.91 -3.34
CA VAL A 366 -3.00 4.26 -3.84
C VAL A 366 -3.61 5.42 -3.05
N ALA A 367 -3.43 5.47 -1.72
CA ALA A 367 -3.85 6.63 -0.93
C ALA A 367 -3.15 7.93 -1.37
N GLY A 368 -1.85 7.88 -1.70
CA GLY A 368 -1.12 9.01 -2.25
C GLY A 368 -1.65 9.44 -3.64
N GLU A 369 -1.95 8.48 -4.52
CA GLU A 369 -2.55 8.75 -5.83
C GLU A 369 -3.94 9.40 -5.68
N PHE A 370 -4.77 8.92 -4.76
CA PHE A 370 -6.07 9.56 -4.48
C PHE A 370 -5.92 10.99 -3.97
N TYR A 371 -4.96 11.25 -3.09
CA TYR A 371 -4.74 12.62 -2.60
C TYR A 371 -4.16 13.54 -3.68
N LEU A 372 -3.33 13.02 -4.58
CA LEU A 372 -2.88 13.75 -5.77
C LEU A 372 -4.05 14.14 -6.68
N ASN A 373 -5.03 13.25 -6.83
CA ASN A 373 -6.24 13.55 -7.58
C ASN A 373 -7.08 14.62 -6.85
N ALA A 374 -7.19 14.56 -5.52
CA ALA A 374 -7.80 15.63 -4.74
C ALA A 374 -7.10 16.99 -4.97
N ILE A 375 -5.77 17.03 -5.06
CA ILE A 375 -5.02 18.25 -5.42
C ILE A 375 -5.41 18.73 -6.84
N ASN A 376 -5.52 17.86 -7.83
CA ASN A 376 -5.93 18.25 -9.19
C ASN A 376 -7.39 18.74 -9.24
N VAL A 377 -8.28 18.15 -8.44
CA VAL A 377 -9.66 18.62 -8.31
C VAL A 377 -9.71 20.00 -7.68
N MET A 378 -9.01 20.21 -6.56
CA MET A 378 -8.86 21.53 -5.94
C MET A 378 -8.30 22.55 -6.94
N ARG A 379 -7.32 22.13 -7.76
CA ARG A 379 -6.75 22.97 -8.82
C ARG A 379 -7.81 23.40 -9.81
N GLY A 380 -8.58 22.46 -10.36
CA GLY A 380 -9.61 22.76 -11.35
C GLY A 380 -10.73 23.62 -10.78
N ALA A 381 -11.19 23.31 -9.56
CA ALA A 381 -12.23 24.05 -8.88
C ALA A 381 -11.79 25.49 -8.56
N GLU A 382 -10.59 25.69 -8.01
CA GLU A 382 -10.03 27.02 -7.71
C GLU A 382 -9.59 27.77 -8.98
N ALA A 383 -9.33 27.08 -10.09
CA ALA A 383 -9.05 27.73 -11.37
C ALA A 383 -10.30 28.39 -11.94
N LEU A 384 -11.47 27.76 -11.79
CA LEU A 384 -12.74 28.26 -12.32
C LEU A 384 -13.52 29.11 -11.31
N SER A 385 -13.41 28.81 -10.02
CA SER A 385 -14.26 29.32 -8.95
C SER A 385 -13.61 29.09 -7.58
N THR A 386 -14.38 28.68 -6.57
CA THR A 386 -13.92 28.29 -5.23
C THR A 386 -14.29 26.84 -4.94
N TYR A 387 -13.31 26.06 -4.52
CA TYR A 387 -13.45 24.69 -4.05
C TYR A 387 -14.30 24.64 -2.78
N SER A 388 -15.38 23.88 -2.86
CA SER A 388 -16.37 23.66 -1.81
C SER A 388 -16.72 22.17 -1.80
N PRO A 389 -16.00 21.34 -1.03
CA PRO A 389 -16.34 19.93 -0.88
C PRO A 389 -17.65 19.77 -0.09
N ILE A 390 -18.14 18.54 -0.03
CA ILE A 390 -19.31 18.20 0.77
C ILE A 390 -19.09 18.50 2.26
N SER A 391 -20.17 18.65 3.03
CA SER A 391 -20.08 18.96 4.46
C SER A 391 -19.44 17.81 5.27
N ASP A 392 -18.82 18.13 6.42
CA ASP A 392 -18.20 17.13 7.30
C ASP A 392 -19.18 16.05 7.78
N ALA A 393 -20.46 16.37 7.96
CA ALA A 393 -21.49 15.38 8.30
C ALA A 393 -21.68 14.35 7.17
N GLU A 394 -21.59 14.78 5.91
CA GLU A 394 -21.68 13.88 4.76
C GLU A 394 -20.39 13.07 4.58
N LYS A 395 -19.22 13.69 4.82
CA LYS A 395 -17.94 12.96 4.87
C LYS A 395 -17.99 11.83 5.90
N PHE A 396 -18.53 12.10 7.09
CA PHE A 396 -18.66 11.12 8.17
C PHE A 396 -19.56 9.96 7.77
N ARG A 397 -20.73 10.27 7.20
CA ARG A 397 -21.70 9.26 6.73
C ARG A 397 -21.11 8.33 5.68
N ILE A 398 -20.19 8.82 4.85
CA ILE A 398 -19.48 8.01 3.85
C ILE A 398 -18.36 7.19 4.50
N GLU A 399 -17.53 7.81 5.32
CA GLU A 399 -16.38 7.16 5.96
C GLU A 399 -16.83 6.02 6.89
N TYR A 400 -17.89 6.25 7.67
CA TYR A 400 -18.44 5.30 8.65
C TYR A 400 -19.70 4.58 8.17
N TRP A 401 -19.89 4.50 6.86
CA TRP A 401 -21.06 3.84 6.29
C TRP A 401 -21.13 2.36 6.66
N ALA A 402 -22.29 1.90 7.09
CA ALA A 402 -22.53 0.50 7.50
C ALA A 402 -22.21 -0.52 6.39
N LEU A 403 -22.44 -0.16 5.13
CA LEU A 403 -22.11 -1.02 3.99
C LEU A 403 -20.61 -1.20 3.80
N GLU A 404 -19.85 -0.13 4.01
CA GLU A 404 -18.40 -0.19 3.94
C GLU A 404 -17.85 -0.97 5.13
N GLU A 405 -18.44 -0.80 6.32
CA GLU A 405 -18.14 -1.62 7.49
C GLU A 405 -18.36 -3.12 7.23
N ALA A 406 -19.47 -3.49 6.58
CA ALA A 406 -19.75 -4.86 6.20
C ALA A 406 -18.70 -5.44 5.23
N LYS A 407 -18.11 -4.62 4.35
CA LYS A 407 -16.98 -5.05 3.49
C LYS A 407 -15.72 -5.27 4.31
N LEU A 408 -15.39 -4.34 5.21
CA LEU A 408 -14.21 -4.44 6.08
C LEU A 408 -14.26 -5.68 6.97
N GLN A 409 -15.44 -6.04 7.49
CA GLN A 409 -15.64 -7.25 8.30
C GLN A 409 -15.45 -8.57 7.54
N ARG A 410 -15.56 -8.54 6.20
CA ARG A 410 -15.34 -9.71 5.33
C ARG A 410 -13.87 -9.88 4.93
N ILE A 411 -13.02 -8.89 5.20
CA ILE A 411 -11.59 -8.98 4.89
C ILE A 411 -10.96 -10.08 5.77
N PRO A 412 -10.19 -11.02 5.19
CA PRO A 412 -9.48 -12.02 5.98
C PRO A 412 -8.60 -11.37 7.04
N LYS A 413 -8.38 -12.08 8.16
CA LYS A 413 -7.45 -11.62 9.19
C LYS A 413 -6.07 -11.34 8.54
N PRO A 414 -5.41 -10.22 8.91
CA PRO A 414 -4.07 -9.93 8.41
C PRO A 414 -3.11 -11.08 8.65
N LYS A 415 -2.21 -11.31 7.68
CA LYS A 415 -1.09 -12.26 7.85
C LYS A 415 -0.16 -11.75 8.96
N SER A 416 0.64 -12.64 9.55
CA SER A 416 1.34 -12.31 10.82
C SER A 416 2.45 -11.27 10.66
N HIS A 417 2.97 -11.07 9.44
CA HIS A 417 3.96 -10.03 9.13
C HIS A 417 3.41 -8.90 8.26
N GLN A 418 2.09 -8.84 8.04
CA GLN A 418 1.49 -7.70 7.34
C GLN A 418 1.75 -6.40 8.11
N GLY A 419 2.19 -5.36 7.40
CA GLY A 419 2.57 -4.08 7.99
C GLY A 419 4.02 -4.02 8.49
N ARG A 420 4.78 -5.12 8.40
CA ARG A 420 6.21 -5.19 8.73
C ARG A 420 7.08 -4.94 7.50
N ILE A 421 8.22 -4.29 7.70
CA ILE A 421 9.22 -3.98 6.68
C ILE A 421 10.54 -4.65 7.08
N ALA A 422 11.04 -5.54 6.23
CA ALA A 422 12.22 -6.36 6.48
C ALA A 422 13.38 -5.99 5.57
N LEU A 423 14.56 -5.70 6.14
CA LEU A 423 15.83 -5.60 5.43
C LEU A 423 16.62 -6.89 5.66
N VAL A 424 16.90 -7.65 4.60
CA VAL A 424 17.63 -8.92 4.67
C VAL A 424 18.92 -8.79 3.88
N THR A 425 20.08 -8.90 4.56
CA THR A 425 21.39 -8.80 3.91
C THR A 425 21.87 -10.15 3.36
N GLY A 426 22.59 -10.17 2.24
CA GLY A 426 22.98 -11.40 1.56
C GLY A 426 21.77 -12.20 1.05
N ALA A 427 20.71 -11.50 0.64
CA ALA A 427 19.40 -12.08 0.35
C ALA A 427 19.17 -12.45 -1.12
N ALA A 428 20.17 -12.27 -2.00
CA ALA A 428 20.01 -12.68 -3.39
C ALA A 428 20.06 -14.21 -3.59
N SER A 429 20.49 -14.98 -2.57
CA SER A 429 20.56 -16.44 -2.62
C SER A 429 20.43 -17.10 -1.24
N GLY A 430 20.40 -18.44 -1.21
CA GLY A 430 20.52 -19.25 0.00
C GLY A 430 19.52 -18.92 1.11
N ILE A 431 20.03 -18.92 2.35
CA ILE A 431 19.27 -18.66 3.57
C ILE A 431 18.58 -17.29 3.50
N GLY A 432 19.30 -16.25 3.07
CA GLY A 432 18.74 -14.90 2.97
C GLY A 432 17.55 -14.83 2.01
N LYS A 433 17.66 -15.45 0.82
CA LYS A 433 16.54 -15.53 -0.13
C LYS A 433 15.36 -16.31 0.45
N ALA A 434 15.59 -17.44 1.12
CA ALA A 434 14.51 -18.22 1.73
C ALA A 434 13.78 -17.43 2.84
N ILE A 435 14.53 -16.67 3.67
CA ILE A 435 13.97 -15.77 4.69
C ILE A 435 13.12 -14.68 4.03
N ALA A 436 13.67 -14.01 3.00
CA ALA A 436 12.96 -12.97 2.24
C ALA A 436 11.65 -13.51 1.64
N THR A 437 11.68 -14.68 1.01
CA THR A 437 10.51 -15.36 0.47
C THR A 437 9.47 -15.67 1.54
N ARG A 438 9.89 -16.21 2.69
CA ARG A 438 8.97 -16.58 3.77
C ARG A 438 8.28 -15.36 4.37
N LEU A 439 9.02 -14.26 4.59
CA LEU A 439 8.48 -13.01 5.14
C LEU A 439 7.52 -12.33 4.15
N ALA A 440 7.87 -12.25 2.87
CA ALA A 440 7.01 -11.70 1.83
C ALA A 440 5.71 -12.51 1.67
N ALA A 441 5.81 -13.85 1.67
CA ALA A 441 4.65 -14.74 1.61
C ALA A 441 3.68 -14.52 2.79
N ASP A 442 4.19 -14.04 3.93
CA ASP A 442 3.42 -13.73 5.13
C ASP A 442 3.09 -12.23 5.31
N GLY A 443 3.24 -11.44 4.24
CA GLY A 443 2.72 -10.08 4.13
C GLY A 443 3.71 -8.96 4.45
N ALA A 444 4.98 -9.26 4.75
CA ALA A 444 6.00 -8.23 4.94
C ALA A 444 6.37 -7.55 3.60
N CYS A 445 6.71 -6.28 3.65
CA CYS A 445 7.49 -5.65 2.58
C CYS A 445 8.97 -5.99 2.78
N VAL A 446 9.68 -6.39 1.73
CA VAL A 446 11.04 -6.94 1.86
C VAL A 446 12.05 -6.20 0.99
N VAL A 447 13.14 -5.76 1.61
CA VAL A 447 14.33 -5.27 0.91
C VAL A 447 15.35 -6.40 0.85
N VAL A 448 15.58 -6.87 -0.37
CA VAL A 448 16.63 -7.83 -0.70
C VAL A 448 17.92 -7.06 -0.87
N ALA A 449 18.81 -7.11 0.11
CA ALA A 449 20.08 -6.39 0.08
C ALA A 449 21.23 -7.38 -0.19
N ASP A 450 22.02 -7.10 -1.20
CA ASP A 450 23.14 -7.96 -1.60
C ASP A 450 24.28 -7.13 -2.21
N LEU A 451 25.47 -7.69 -2.32
CA LEU A 451 26.61 -7.00 -2.95
C LEU A 451 26.36 -6.78 -4.45
N ASP A 452 25.66 -7.73 -5.07
CA ASP A 452 25.32 -7.74 -6.50
C ASP A 452 23.90 -7.20 -6.72
N LEU A 453 23.81 -5.99 -7.27
CA LEU A 453 22.52 -5.31 -7.49
C LEU A 453 21.59 -6.10 -8.42
N GLU A 454 22.12 -6.66 -9.51
CA GLU A 454 21.31 -7.34 -10.51
C GLU A 454 20.67 -8.61 -9.91
N LYS A 455 21.45 -9.36 -9.13
CA LYS A 455 20.91 -10.54 -8.41
C LYS A 455 19.92 -10.15 -7.33
N ALA A 456 20.16 -9.06 -6.60
CA ALA A 456 19.22 -8.56 -5.60
C ALA A 456 17.87 -8.17 -6.24
N GLN A 457 17.91 -7.47 -7.38
CA GLN A 457 16.72 -7.07 -8.13
C GLN A 457 15.97 -8.27 -8.72
N ALA A 458 16.69 -9.24 -9.28
CA ALA A 458 16.10 -10.47 -9.80
C ALA A 458 15.40 -11.27 -8.68
N ALA A 459 16.06 -11.44 -7.54
CA ALA A 459 15.47 -12.12 -6.39
C ALA A 459 14.24 -11.37 -5.84
N ALA A 460 14.26 -10.03 -5.77
CA ALA A 460 13.10 -9.24 -5.36
C ALA A 460 11.91 -9.38 -6.33
N ALA A 461 12.17 -9.42 -7.64
CA ALA A 461 11.13 -9.60 -8.65
C ALA A 461 10.43 -10.98 -8.56
N GLU A 462 11.13 -12.01 -8.08
CA GLU A 462 10.52 -13.31 -7.78
C GLU A 462 9.56 -13.26 -6.57
N LEU A 463 9.73 -12.30 -5.65
CA LEU A 463 8.87 -12.16 -4.47
C LEU A 463 7.56 -11.43 -4.77
N GLY A 464 7.56 -10.52 -5.75
CA GLY A 464 6.38 -9.78 -6.14
C GLY A 464 6.69 -8.48 -6.87
N SER A 465 5.71 -7.58 -6.92
CA SER A 465 5.90 -6.23 -7.45
C SER A 465 6.79 -5.39 -6.53
N VAL A 466 7.14 -4.18 -6.98
CA VAL A 466 7.84 -3.18 -6.16
C VAL A 466 7.07 -2.74 -4.90
N ASP A 467 5.76 -3.05 -4.83
CA ASP A 467 4.96 -2.84 -3.61
C ASP A 467 5.22 -3.96 -2.56
N VAL A 468 5.81 -5.09 -2.97
CA VAL A 468 6.14 -6.21 -2.08
C VAL A 468 7.64 -6.24 -1.76
N ALA A 469 8.49 -6.11 -2.78
CA ALA A 469 9.93 -6.22 -2.59
C ALA A 469 10.75 -5.34 -3.53
N ILE A 470 11.92 -4.91 -3.06
CA ILE A 470 12.93 -4.23 -3.88
C ILE A 470 14.32 -4.84 -3.65
N GLY A 471 15.17 -4.76 -4.68
CA GLY A 471 16.57 -5.15 -4.60
C GLY A 471 17.48 -3.93 -4.44
N VAL A 472 18.44 -3.98 -3.51
CA VAL A 472 19.42 -2.91 -3.28
C VAL A 472 20.84 -3.47 -3.20
N ALA A 473 21.81 -2.68 -3.68
CA ALA A 473 23.22 -2.99 -3.54
C ALA A 473 23.72 -2.57 -2.16
N VAL A 474 24.45 -3.44 -1.46
CA VAL A 474 25.13 -3.10 -0.22
C VAL A 474 26.40 -3.92 -0.04
N ASP A 475 27.52 -3.23 0.16
CA ASP A 475 28.67 -3.82 0.86
C ASP A 475 28.48 -3.57 2.35
N VAL A 476 28.20 -4.64 3.11
CA VAL A 476 27.96 -4.52 4.55
C VAL A 476 29.20 -4.06 5.34
N SER A 477 30.40 -4.15 4.76
CA SER A 477 31.64 -3.71 5.40
C SER A 477 31.89 -2.19 5.29
N ASP A 478 31.10 -1.50 4.47
CA ASP A 478 31.12 -0.05 4.23
C ASP A 478 29.95 0.63 4.95
N ALA A 479 30.26 1.59 5.83
CA ALA A 479 29.27 2.30 6.61
C ALA A 479 28.34 3.19 5.77
N ASP A 480 28.85 3.79 4.69
CA ASP A 480 28.07 4.68 3.83
C ASP A 480 27.14 3.86 2.94
N ALA A 481 27.61 2.73 2.41
CA ALA A 481 26.77 1.78 1.68
C ALA A 481 25.63 1.22 2.55
N VAL A 482 25.93 0.85 3.80
CA VAL A 482 24.91 0.40 4.77
C VAL A 482 23.89 1.50 5.04
N LYS A 483 24.34 2.75 5.27
CA LYS A 483 23.43 3.87 5.48
C LYS A 483 22.52 4.07 4.26
N ALA A 484 23.08 4.04 3.06
CA ALA A 484 22.31 4.19 1.82
C ALA A 484 21.27 3.06 1.64
N ALA A 485 21.59 1.82 2.03
CA ALA A 485 20.64 0.71 1.97
C ALA A 485 19.48 0.87 2.98
N VAL A 486 19.76 1.37 4.20
CA VAL A 486 18.72 1.72 5.17
C VAL A 486 17.87 2.87 4.66
N ASP A 487 18.48 3.96 4.15
CA ASP A 487 17.74 5.09 3.57
C ASP A 487 16.85 4.63 2.40
N ALA A 488 17.34 3.74 1.53
CA ALA A 488 16.55 3.16 0.45
C ALA A 488 15.35 2.34 0.97
N THR A 489 15.54 1.59 2.06
CA THR A 489 14.45 0.85 2.72
C THR A 489 13.37 1.79 3.25
N LEU A 490 13.80 2.83 3.97
CA LEU A 490 12.95 3.86 4.53
C LEU A 490 12.16 4.60 3.45
N MET A 491 12.80 4.97 2.35
CA MET A 491 12.14 5.67 1.24
C MET A 491 11.19 4.75 0.45
N ALA A 492 11.51 3.46 0.32
CA ALA A 492 10.69 2.52 -0.43
C ALA A 492 9.40 2.15 0.31
N PHE A 493 9.47 1.91 1.62
CA PHE A 493 8.33 1.36 2.39
C PHE A 493 7.90 2.24 3.57
N GLY A 494 8.51 3.41 3.73
CA GLY A 494 8.18 4.36 4.79
C GLY A 494 8.80 4.04 6.15
N GLY A 495 9.62 2.99 6.28
CA GLY A 495 10.11 2.55 7.58
C GLY A 495 10.96 1.29 7.56
N LEU A 496 11.22 0.73 8.74
CA LEU A 496 11.96 -0.51 8.97
C LEU A 496 11.46 -1.18 10.26
N ASP A 497 11.23 -2.49 10.30
CA ASP A 497 10.79 -3.20 11.53
C ASP A 497 11.57 -4.47 11.83
N LEU A 498 12.22 -5.03 10.82
CA LEU A 498 12.94 -6.28 10.90
C LEU A 498 14.24 -6.15 10.12
N VAL A 499 15.35 -6.45 10.77
CA VAL A 499 16.65 -6.59 10.11
C VAL A 499 17.15 -8.01 10.31
N VAL A 500 17.58 -8.62 9.21
CA VAL A 500 18.21 -9.94 9.23
C VAL A 500 19.64 -9.78 8.73
N ASN A 501 20.58 -9.81 9.69
CA ASN A 501 22.01 -9.91 9.43
C ASN A 501 22.34 -11.33 8.96
N ASN A 502 22.22 -11.55 7.66
CA ASN A 502 22.49 -12.84 7.02
C ASN A 502 23.77 -12.83 6.15
N ALA A 503 24.20 -11.67 5.65
CA ALA A 503 25.41 -11.57 4.85
C ALA A 503 26.62 -12.21 5.55
N GLY A 504 27.36 -13.03 4.80
CA GLY A 504 28.52 -13.74 5.30
C GLY A 504 29.13 -14.64 4.26
N LEU A 505 30.39 -15.02 4.50
CA LEU A 505 31.16 -15.93 3.67
C LEU A 505 31.90 -16.94 4.57
N SER A 506 32.35 -18.04 4.00
CA SER A 506 33.05 -19.08 4.74
C SER A 506 34.34 -19.46 4.03
N ILE A 507 35.46 -19.33 4.75
CA ILE A 507 36.79 -19.76 4.32
C ILE A 507 37.29 -20.74 5.38
N ALA A 508 37.49 -22.00 4.98
CA ALA A 508 37.98 -23.05 5.86
C ALA A 508 39.50 -23.21 5.69
N ARG A 509 40.24 -22.85 6.74
CA ARG A 509 41.71 -22.91 6.81
C ARG A 509 42.15 -23.28 8.23
N SER A 510 43.24 -24.05 8.30
CA SER A 510 43.92 -24.31 9.55
C SER A 510 44.59 -23.03 10.08
N LEU A 511 45.04 -23.03 11.34
CA LEU A 511 45.68 -21.86 11.96
C LEU A 511 46.88 -21.35 11.15
N LEU A 512 47.76 -22.25 10.70
CA LEU A 512 49.01 -21.89 10.02
C LEU A 512 48.80 -21.46 8.56
N GLU A 513 47.64 -21.78 7.98
CA GLU A 513 47.30 -21.45 6.58
C GLU A 513 46.36 -20.25 6.46
N THR A 514 45.75 -19.81 7.57
CA THR A 514 44.87 -18.65 7.58
C THR A 514 45.72 -17.38 7.41
N THR A 515 45.50 -16.64 6.32
CA THR A 515 46.18 -15.36 6.09
C THR A 515 45.51 -14.21 6.82
N GLU A 516 46.26 -13.14 7.09
CA GLU A 516 45.70 -11.90 7.67
C GLU A 516 44.60 -11.30 6.78
N THR A 517 44.77 -11.33 5.45
CA THR A 517 43.75 -10.86 4.50
C THR A 517 42.45 -11.65 4.59
N GLU A 518 42.50 -12.98 4.71
CA GLU A 518 41.31 -13.82 4.90
C GLU A 518 40.66 -13.58 6.26
N TRP A 519 41.47 -13.39 7.31
CA TRP A 519 41.00 -13.03 8.64
C TRP A 519 40.22 -11.71 8.63
N ASP A 520 40.82 -10.67 8.05
CA ASP A 520 40.24 -9.34 7.95
C ASP A 520 38.98 -9.36 7.09
N LEU A 521 38.97 -10.07 5.97
CA LEU A 521 37.78 -10.19 5.12
C LEU A 521 36.59 -10.79 5.90
N LEU A 522 36.82 -11.91 6.61
CA LEU A 522 35.77 -12.57 7.39
C LEU A 522 35.24 -11.66 8.51
N HIS A 523 36.12 -10.97 9.24
CA HIS A 523 35.72 -10.07 10.33
C HIS A 523 35.08 -8.78 9.83
N ASN A 524 35.56 -8.22 8.72
CA ASN A 524 35.00 -7.00 8.13
C ASN A 524 33.58 -7.25 7.60
N VAL A 525 33.33 -8.39 6.95
CA VAL A 525 32.00 -8.71 6.41
C VAL A 525 31.05 -9.18 7.50
N MET A 526 31.45 -10.14 8.33
CA MET A 526 30.53 -10.74 9.31
C MET A 526 30.41 -9.92 10.58
N SER A 527 31.51 -9.72 11.31
CA SER A 527 31.49 -9.07 12.62
C SER A 527 31.19 -7.58 12.51
N LYS A 528 32.07 -6.83 11.82
CA LYS A 528 31.92 -5.38 11.60
C LYS A 528 30.67 -5.09 10.76
N GLY A 529 30.42 -5.86 9.71
CA GLY A 529 29.28 -5.59 8.83
C GLY A 529 27.93 -5.71 9.54
N SER A 530 27.72 -6.77 10.32
CA SER A 530 26.49 -6.90 11.12
C SER A 530 26.35 -5.83 12.21
N PHE A 531 27.47 -5.34 12.78
CA PHE A 531 27.47 -4.19 13.68
C PHE A 531 27.01 -2.91 12.95
N LEU A 532 27.57 -2.61 11.77
CA LEU A 532 27.23 -1.41 11.00
C LEU A 532 25.75 -1.40 10.62
N VAL A 533 25.26 -2.53 10.12
CA VAL A 533 23.85 -2.72 9.74
C VAL A 533 22.94 -2.53 10.97
N SER A 534 23.26 -3.19 12.09
CA SER A 534 22.46 -3.06 13.31
C SER A 534 22.46 -1.64 13.88
N ARG A 535 23.59 -0.93 13.83
CA ARG A 535 23.69 0.48 14.28
C ARG A 535 22.81 1.41 13.45
N ALA A 536 22.89 1.29 12.12
CA ALA A 536 22.08 2.10 11.21
C ALA A 536 20.59 1.79 11.38
N ALA A 537 20.23 0.52 11.50
CA ALA A 537 18.87 0.07 11.73
C ALA A 537 18.30 0.54 13.07
N ALA A 538 19.06 0.40 14.16
CA ALA A 538 18.64 0.80 15.50
C ALA A 538 18.26 2.28 15.56
N SER A 539 19.01 3.14 14.84
CA SER A 539 18.69 4.58 14.76
C SER A 539 17.29 4.82 14.19
N ALA A 540 16.93 4.14 13.09
CA ALA A 540 15.60 4.23 12.50
C ALA A 540 14.51 3.60 13.38
N LEU A 541 14.78 2.45 13.99
CA LEU A 541 13.85 1.76 14.88
C LEU A 541 13.50 2.61 16.11
N ILE A 542 14.49 3.26 16.72
CA ILE A 542 14.32 4.16 17.86
C ILE A 542 13.51 5.39 17.47
N GLU A 543 13.83 6.03 16.34
CA GLU A 543 13.12 7.23 15.89
C GLU A 543 11.63 6.96 15.57
N GLN A 544 11.31 5.78 15.01
CA GLN A 544 9.91 5.38 14.80
C GLN A 544 9.16 5.13 16.11
N GLY A 545 9.84 4.70 17.18
CA GLY A 545 9.23 4.41 18.47
C GLY A 545 8.28 3.20 18.48
N MET A 546 8.37 2.30 17.51
CA MET A 546 7.46 1.16 17.33
C MET A 546 8.05 -0.17 17.84
N GLY A 547 9.27 -0.15 18.39
CA GLY A 547 10.07 -1.35 18.64
C GLY A 547 10.58 -1.97 17.33
N GLY A 548 10.92 -3.25 17.35
CA GLY A 548 11.35 -3.98 16.16
C GLY A 548 12.16 -5.23 16.46
N ASP A 549 12.70 -5.83 15.41
CA ASP A 549 13.46 -7.07 15.47
C ASP A 549 14.78 -6.97 14.73
N ILE A 550 15.87 -7.38 15.38
CA ILE A 550 17.16 -7.60 14.74
C ILE A 550 17.53 -9.07 14.92
N VAL A 551 17.72 -9.78 13.82
CA VAL A 551 18.03 -11.20 13.80
C VAL A 551 19.40 -11.43 13.18
N TYR A 552 20.25 -12.17 13.88
CA TYR A 552 21.55 -12.59 13.39
C TYR A 552 21.49 -14.03 12.91
N ILE A 553 21.84 -14.28 11.64
CA ILE A 553 22.12 -15.64 11.18
C ILE A 553 23.58 -15.95 11.55
N SER A 554 23.76 -16.52 12.72
CA SER A 554 25.08 -16.91 13.24
C SER A 554 25.48 -18.27 12.66
N SER A 555 25.91 -19.21 13.50
CA SER A 555 26.30 -20.56 13.13
C SER A 555 26.46 -21.39 14.39
N LYS A 556 26.31 -22.72 14.29
CA LYS A 556 26.77 -23.62 15.36
C LYS A 556 28.25 -23.41 15.74
N ASN A 557 29.09 -22.94 14.81
CA ASN A 557 30.52 -22.69 15.03
C ASN A 557 30.78 -21.49 15.95
N SER A 558 29.75 -20.73 16.34
CA SER A 558 29.87 -19.72 17.41
C SER A 558 30.15 -20.36 18.78
N ILE A 559 29.86 -21.65 18.95
CA ILE A 559 29.98 -22.39 20.22
C ILE A 559 30.80 -23.66 20.02
N PHE A 560 30.56 -24.37 18.92
CA PHE A 560 31.28 -25.60 18.60
C PHE A 560 32.63 -25.31 17.96
N ALA A 561 33.69 -25.90 18.52
CA ALA A 561 35.05 -25.82 17.98
C ALA A 561 35.23 -26.76 16.77
N GLY A 562 34.73 -26.36 15.61
CA GLY A 562 34.94 -27.07 14.36
C GLY A 562 36.39 -26.96 13.87
N PRO A 563 37.01 -28.05 13.35
CA PRO A 563 38.37 -28.00 12.80
C PRO A 563 38.45 -27.07 11.58
N ASP A 564 39.62 -26.48 11.36
CA ASP A 564 39.98 -25.65 10.20
C ASP A 564 39.03 -24.47 9.92
N ASN A 565 38.55 -23.81 10.99
CA ASN A 565 37.61 -22.69 10.89
C ASN A 565 37.91 -21.58 11.91
N ILE A 566 39.18 -21.31 12.25
CA ILE A 566 39.51 -20.38 13.34
C ILE A 566 38.94 -18.97 13.10
N ALA A 567 39.20 -18.37 11.93
CA ALA A 567 38.72 -17.02 11.60
C ALA A 567 37.19 -16.95 11.48
N TYR A 568 36.58 -17.95 10.83
CA TYR A 568 35.12 -18.03 10.69
C TYR A 568 34.41 -18.19 12.04
N SER A 569 34.89 -19.10 12.87
CA SER A 569 34.30 -19.39 14.19
C SER A 569 34.47 -18.21 15.13
N ALA A 570 35.62 -17.53 15.11
CA ALA A 570 35.84 -16.28 15.85
C ALA A 570 34.83 -15.20 15.46
N ALA A 571 34.65 -14.95 14.17
CA ALA A 571 33.68 -13.97 13.67
C ALA A 571 32.22 -14.34 14.02
N LYS A 572 31.85 -15.63 13.98
CA LYS A 572 30.51 -16.09 14.39
C LYS A 572 30.28 -16.04 15.89
N ALA A 573 31.33 -16.26 16.70
CA ALA A 573 31.28 -16.08 18.15
C ALA A 573 31.07 -14.60 18.51
N ASP A 574 31.76 -13.69 17.82
CA ASP A 574 31.56 -12.24 17.93
C ASP A 574 30.10 -11.85 17.63
N GLN A 575 29.57 -12.25 16.48
CA GLN A 575 28.16 -12.03 16.12
C GLN A 575 27.20 -12.58 17.19
N SER A 576 27.47 -13.77 17.75
CA SER A 576 26.65 -14.34 18.82
C SER A 576 26.71 -13.51 20.10
N HIS A 577 27.85 -12.90 20.42
CA HIS A 577 27.95 -12.03 21.58
C HIS A 577 27.26 -10.69 21.34
N GLN A 578 27.36 -10.12 20.13
CA GLN A 578 26.63 -8.91 19.75
C GLN A 578 25.11 -9.05 19.99
N VAL A 579 24.51 -10.20 19.68
CA VAL A 579 23.09 -10.46 19.96
C VAL A 579 22.71 -10.17 21.42
N ARG A 580 23.53 -10.62 22.37
CA ARG A 580 23.27 -10.46 23.81
C ARG A 580 23.46 -9.01 24.24
N LEU A 581 24.53 -8.37 23.77
CA LEU A 581 24.83 -6.97 24.08
C LEU A 581 23.73 -6.04 23.56
N LEU A 582 23.37 -6.19 22.29
CA LEU A 582 22.34 -5.36 21.66
C LEU A 582 20.94 -5.66 22.20
N ALA A 583 20.63 -6.90 22.59
CA ALA A 583 19.37 -7.20 23.27
C ALA A 583 19.24 -6.44 24.60
N ALA A 584 20.32 -6.34 25.37
CA ALA A 584 20.34 -5.59 26.63
C ALA A 584 20.26 -4.07 26.41
N GLU A 585 20.95 -3.56 25.40
CA GLU A 585 21.01 -2.13 25.09
C GLU A 585 19.70 -1.60 24.46
N LEU A 586 19.15 -2.34 23.49
CA LEU A 586 18.01 -1.89 22.68
C LEU A 586 16.65 -2.30 23.26
N GLY A 587 16.63 -3.21 24.25
CA GLY A 587 15.39 -3.73 24.85
C GLY A 587 14.51 -2.64 25.48
N GLY A 588 15.12 -1.56 26.01
CA GLY A 588 14.39 -0.40 26.55
C GLY A 588 13.56 0.37 25.51
N TYR A 589 13.88 0.21 24.23
CA TYR A 589 13.14 0.78 23.10
C TYR A 589 12.14 -0.21 22.47
N GLY A 590 11.94 -1.38 23.09
CA GLY A 590 11.07 -2.43 22.54
C GLY A 590 11.68 -3.16 21.33
N ILE A 591 12.98 -2.99 21.08
CA ILE A 591 13.69 -3.67 19.99
C ILE A 591 14.26 -4.98 20.53
N ARG A 592 13.87 -6.09 19.91
CA ARG A 592 14.35 -7.44 20.28
C ARG A 592 15.52 -7.81 19.39
N VAL A 593 16.53 -8.43 19.97
CA VAL A 593 17.70 -8.91 19.22
C VAL A 593 17.91 -10.37 19.51
N ASN A 594 17.90 -11.21 18.49
CA ASN A 594 18.03 -12.66 18.64
C ASN A 594 18.96 -13.25 17.57
N GLY A 595 19.44 -14.46 17.82
CA GLY A 595 20.31 -15.21 16.90
C GLY A 595 19.67 -16.51 16.44
N ILE A 596 20.09 -17.00 15.28
CA ILE A 596 19.80 -18.33 14.78
C ILE A 596 21.10 -19.04 14.49
N ASN A 597 21.23 -20.28 14.95
CA ASN A 597 22.42 -21.11 14.81
C ASN A 597 22.13 -22.27 13.86
N PRO A 598 22.29 -22.08 12.54
CA PRO A 598 22.17 -23.17 11.59
C PRO A 598 23.40 -24.10 11.60
N ASP A 599 23.21 -25.36 11.18
CA ASP A 599 24.27 -26.28 10.78
C ASP A 599 24.13 -26.71 9.31
N GLY A 600 25.27 -26.87 8.63
CA GLY A 600 25.38 -27.68 7.43
C GLY A 600 24.40 -27.39 6.29
N VAL A 601 23.99 -26.13 6.08
CA VAL A 601 23.03 -25.77 5.02
C VAL A 601 23.71 -25.82 3.66
N VAL A 602 23.55 -26.93 2.95
CA VAL A 602 24.23 -27.20 1.67
C VAL A 602 23.47 -26.68 0.45
N ARG A 603 22.14 -26.84 0.44
CA ARG A 603 21.33 -26.49 -0.74
C ARG A 603 21.17 -24.98 -0.91
N GLY A 604 21.26 -24.52 -2.15
CA GLY A 604 20.87 -23.17 -2.58
C GLY A 604 21.77 -22.02 -2.09
N SER A 605 22.82 -22.28 -1.32
CA SER A 605 23.70 -21.24 -0.77
C SER A 605 24.73 -20.77 -1.81
N GLY A 606 24.87 -19.45 -1.99
CA GLY A 606 25.90 -18.85 -2.86
C GLY A 606 27.34 -19.16 -2.44
N ILE A 607 27.55 -19.60 -1.19
CA ILE A 607 28.85 -20.04 -0.65
C ILE A 607 29.34 -21.32 -1.37
N PHE A 608 28.43 -22.12 -1.94
CA PHE A 608 28.77 -23.33 -2.70
C PHE A 608 29.32 -23.01 -4.09
N ALA A 609 28.84 -21.92 -4.73
CA ALA A 609 29.34 -21.47 -6.03
C ALA A 609 30.82 -21.01 -5.96
N SER A 610 31.32 -20.63 -4.78
CA SER A 610 32.71 -20.25 -4.53
C SER A 610 33.65 -21.42 -4.15
N GLY A 611 33.23 -22.68 -4.32
CA GLY A 611 34.10 -23.86 -4.11
C GLY A 611 34.19 -24.38 -2.67
N TRP A 612 33.37 -23.87 -1.75
CA TRP A 612 33.32 -24.34 -0.36
C TRP A 612 32.85 -25.80 -0.25
N GLY A 613 31.79 -26.16 -0.99
CA GLY A 613 31.22 -27.52 -1.00
C GLY A 613 32.27 -28.55 -1.40
N ALA A 614 32.94 -28.33 -2.53
CA ALA A 614 34.07 -29.13 -2.99
C ALA A 614 35.22 -29.23 -1.96
N ASN A 615 35.60 -28.12 -1.30
CA ASN A 615 36.65 -28.15 -0.28
C ASN A 615 36.23 -29.00 0.93
N ARG A 616 35.00 -28.87 1.41
CA ARG A 616 34.49 -29.65 2.56
C ARG A 616 34.28 -31.12 2.22
N ALA A 617 33.76 -31.39 1.02
CA ALA A 617 33.69 -32.73 0.45
C ALA A 617 35.07 -33.40 0.48
N LYS A 618 36.12 -32.69 0.07
CA LYS A 618 37.51 -33.14 0.16
C LYS A 618 38.00 -33.32 1.60
N THR A 619 37.79 -32.35 2.51
CA THR A 619 38.18 -32.45 3.93
C THR A 619 37.55 -33.67 4.60
N TYR A 620 36.31 -34.00 4.24
CA TYR A 620 35.56 -35.10 4.84
C TYR A 620 35.62 -36.41 4.07
N GLY A 621 36.21 -36.44 2.88
CA GLY A 621 36.31 -37.64 2.04
C GLY A 621 34.98 -38.11 1.48
N VAL A 622 34.05 -37.21 1.19
CA VAL A 622 32.73 -37.51 0.58
C VAL A 622 32.57 -36.77 -0.75
N SER A 623 31.65 -37.21 -1.62
CA SER A 623 31.30 -36.43 -2.82
C SER A 623 30.44 -35.22 -2.45
N GLU A 624 30.54 -34.15 -3.24
CA GLU A 624 29.79 -32.91 -3.00
C GLU A 624 28.27 -33.11 -3.02
N GLU A 625 27.76 -33.96 -3.93
CA GLU A 625 26.35 -34.33 -3.99
C GLU A 625 25.84 -35.01 -2.70
N ASN A 626 26.70 -35.74 -2.00
CA ASN A 626 26.38 -36.44 -0.75
C ASN A 626 26.67 -35.60 0.50
N LEU A 627 27.20 -34.39 0.36
CA LEU A 627 27.64 -33.57 1.49
C LEU A 627 26.47 -33.19 2.42
N GLY A 628 25.30 -32.90 1.86
CA GLY A 628 24.09 -32.61 2.65
C GLY A 628 23.66 -33.81 3.51
N GLN A 629 23.58 -35.00 2.90
CA GLN A 629 23.27 -36.24 3.63
C GLN A 629 24.32 -36.58 4.68
N PHE A 630 25.60 -36.38 4.36
CA PHE A 630 26.69 -36.59 5.31
C PHE A 630 26.60 -35.68 6.53
N TYR A 631 26.23 -34.41 6.37
CA TYR A 631 25.97 -33.53 7.52
C TYR A 631 24.76 -34.03 8.30
N ALA A 632 23.66 -34.40 7.64
CA ALA A 632 22.47 -34.95 8.29
C ALA A 632 22.80 -36.17 9.17
N ASP A 633 23.60 -37.11 8.66
CA ASP A 633 23.97 -38.35 9.35
C ASP A 633 24.77 -38.13 10.64
N ARG A 634 25.32 -36.93 10.87
CA ARG A 634 26.06 -36.57 12.10
C ARG A 634 25.16 -35.96 13.18
N THR A 635 23.94 -35.58 12.83
CA THR A 635 22.98 -34.94 13.74
C THR A 635 22.12 -35.98 14.46
N ILE A 636 21.41 -35.60 15.52
CA ILE A 636 20.52 -36.51 16.26
C ILE A 636 19.30 -36.89 15.42
N LEU A 637 18.70 -35.94 14.71
CA LEU A 637 17.47 -36.15 13.95
C LEU A 637 17.70 -36.80 12.58
N LYS A 638 18.95 -36.91 12.12
CA LYS A 638 19.32 -37.50 10.81
C LYS A 638 18.60 -36.84 9.63
N ARG A 639 18.37 -35.52 9.73
CA ARG A 639 17.71 -34.72 8.70
C ARG A 639 18.63 -33.60 8.24
N GLU A 640 18.64 -33.39 6.94
CA GLU A 640 19.33 -32.25 6.35
C GLU A 640 18.65 -30.95 6.79
N VAL A 641 19.46 -29.93 7.10
CA VAL A 641 18.98 -28.57 7.34
C VAL A 641 19.02 -27.82 6.01
N ILE A 642 17.87 -27.29 5.59
CA ILE A 642 17.73 -26.51 4.36
C ILE A 642 17.44 -25.03 4.66
N PRO A 643 17.65 -24.10 3.71
CA PRO A 643 17.39 -22.67 3.90
C PRO A 643 16.01 -22.35 4.50
N GLU A 644 14.99 -23.09 4.09
CA GLU A 644 13.61 -22.92 4.55
C GLU A 644 13.46 -23.21 6.05
N ASN A 645 14.24 -24.12 6.63
CA ASN A 645 14.19 -24.38 8.07
C ASN A 645 14.70 -23.17 8.87
N VAL A 646 15.71 -22.47 8.35
CA VAL A 646 16.22 -21.24 8.95
C VAL A 646 15.20 -20.11 8.79
N ALA A 647 14.57 -20.03 7.62
CA ALA A 647 13.50 -19.07 7.35
C ALA A 647 12.29 -19.25 8.29
N ASP A 648 11.89 -20.49 8.57
CA ASP A 648 10.83 -20.78 9.53
C ASP A 648 11.19 -20.34 10.95
N ALA A 649 12.45 -20.54 11.37
CA ALA A 649 12.90 -20.06 12.68
C ALA A 649 12.90 -18.53 12.79
N VAL A 650 13.32 -17.81 11.73
CA VAL A 650 13.18 -16.33 11.68
C VAL A 650 11.71 -15.96 11.81
N TRP A 651 10.86 -16.52 10.96
CA TRP A 651 9.43 -16.21 10.90
C TRP A 651 8.71 -16.42 12.23
N VAL A 652 8.97 -17.53 12.93
CA VAL A 652 8.38 -17.78 14.27
C VAL A 652 8.90 -16.76 15.30
N LEU A 653 10.19 -16.45 15.26
CA LEU A 653 10.84 -15.55 16.21
C LEU A 653 10.41 -14.10 16.07
N THR A 654 10.15 -13.66 14.84
CA THR A 654 9.70 -12.29 14.50
C THR A 654 8.17 -12.15 14.50
N GLY A 655 7.45 -13.26 14.60
CA GLY A 655 6.00 -13.30 14.73
C GLY A 655 5.50 -12.92 16.14
N PRO A 656 4.18 -12.68 16.27
CA PRO A 656 3.59 -12.18 17.53
C PRO A 656 3.69 -13.16 18.70
N ALA A 657 3.83 -14.46 18.43
CA ALA A 657 3.87 -15.52 19.44
C ALA A 657 5.11 -15.46 20.35
N LEU A 658 6.24 -14.97 19.83
CA LEU A 658 7.50 -14.85 20.59
C LEU A 658 7.84 -13.39 20.95
N SER A 659 6.83 -12.52 21.04
CA SER A 659 6.97 -11.09 21.34
C SER A 659 7.69 -10.76 22.66
N ARG A 660 7.82 -11.71 23.59
CA ARG A 660 8.57 -11.56 24.85
C ARG A 660 9.96 -12.21 24.85
N THR A 661 10.48 -12.58 23.69
CA THR A 661 11.78 -13.27 23.54
C THR A 661 12.82 -12.34 22.92
N THR A 662 13.92 -12.10 23.66
CA THR A 662 15.11 -11.33 23.22
C THR A 662 16.37 -11.95 23.82
N GLY A 663 17.53 -11.77 23.16
CA GLY A 663 18.84 -12.26 23.57
C GLY A 663 19.08 -13.77 23.36
N VAL A 664 18.12 -14.51 22.78
CA VAL A 664 18.22 -15.96 22.61
C VAL A 664 18.95 -16.34 21.32
N HIS A 665 19.51 -17.54 21.29
CA HIS A 665 19.93 -18.20 20.06
C HIS A 665 19.06 -19.44 19.83
N ILE A 666 18.40 -19.53 18.67
CA ILE A 666 17.62 -20.71 18.30
C ILE A 666 18.49 -21.64 17.44
N PRO A 667 18.77 -22.88 17.88
CA PRO A 667 19.47 -23.86 17.06
C PRO A 667 18.56 -24.36 15.93
N VAL A 668 19.10 -24.41 14.72
CA VAL A 668 18.47 -25.01 13.53
C VAL A 668 19.49 -25.96 12.90
N ASP A 669 19.77 -27.05 13.61
CA ASP A 669 20.95 -27.87 13.38
C ASP A 669 20.64 -29.39 13.35
N SER A 670 19.37 -29.77 13.34
CA SER A 670 18.92 -31.17 13.47
C SER A 670 19.45 -31.89 14.73
N GLY A 671 19.86 -31.14 15.76
CA GLY A 671 20.33 -31.64 17.04
C GLY A 671 21.82 -31.98 17.03
N VAL A 672 22.70 -30.97 16.98
CA VAL A 672 24.15 -31.17 17.17
C VAL A 672 24.47 -31.08 18.66
N ALA A 673 24.62 -32.23 19.33
CA ALA A 673 24.82 -32.31 20.78
C ALA A 673 26.00 -31.44 21.30
N ALA A 674 27.08 -31.35 20.53
CA ALA A 674 28.25 -30.56 20.89
C ALA A 674 28.04 -29.03 20.78
N ALA A 675 26.93 -28.59 20.16
CA ALA A 675 26.57 -27.19 19.99
C ALA A 675 25.33 -26.79 20.83
N PHE A 676 24.87 -27.66 21.73
CA PHE A 676 23.76 -27.33 22.62
C PHE A 676 24.10 -26.13 23.51
N LEU A 677 23.25 -25.11 23.42
CA LEU A 677 23.29 -23.93 24.26
C LEU A 677 22.94 -24.34 25.71
N ARG A 678 23.71 -23.85 26.68
CA ARG A 678 23.52 -24.09 28.11
C ARG A 678 23.31 -22.78 28.84
#